data_AF-A0A4Q4S5S9-F1
#
_entry.id   AF-A0A4Q4S5S9-F1
#
_cell.length_a   1.000
_cell.length_b   1.000
_cell.length_c   1.000
_cell.angle_alpha   90.00
_cell.angle_beta   90.00
_cell.angle_gamma   90.00
#
_symmetry.space_group_name_H-M   'P 1'
#
loop_
_entity.id
_entity.type
_entity.pdbx_description
1 polymer ?
#
loop_
_entity_poly.entity_id
_entity_poly.type
_entity_poly.pdbx_seq_one_letter_code
_entity_poly.pdbx_strand_id
1 'polypeptide(L)'
;MASFNSDDLQFSDPEVESPLRNPRLGNKSLEQIKLHADADRISSKRTVKQLTFQHGPTVSRVAQTLWIRRLETWREAVGQDVRKPFTGDDLIRFMDVIIPKMVVVEGKPGPNRNTIISATKLIMAYGHFKWSEQDGFRMTAHDTSRFRSFLDKATRDGRLTTGKWKKRTWIGYAVLSRLVRAYLTHGIEQGTSNWDVTMARCLSVVLVSSLGARCGDVGLAAGYKGKAYYMQWRHIELFLEGDVPLFSALRVRITLEFEKGNKETHNEETIRYLRPLNDTANSHMCPVALLLVHALRHSLVAGNTLGEVLNLAVKRSDRAVVWLFPNRPVLPKFVSAPFCHCDLDQPAMTTQISLTIAKMGFVAGMLDRAHGHALRLGAARDAAHLPASVVDGSGLATENVRQSLGHKHATLQSGTTDRYVGGASSEMWNLRAQMPYEPKGRESRFASSSSNHTGPEARGRTTQMLADPSPLPLLRASRQPLAKRDSNVWSAPTMASSSGSDDIDPALIDPALMDEAQVDAAALAVSETAVQALQTRLLLTHGSEEALTADAVVVIDNDDTNLQLHRFGAAEADAAASTAASDNTSEDANIFFDELDHREAMDTVSMSSPEAFIEGYAKYNIVTNCVYGRECAKAPSGKPSDEVIAQFCVVGGSRDAPEPMLYRCKKTPGCPVASPSKSACKDHEEYCSDTKVQQFAEGADKLESDFKCTYNGCDFVPSPFSKRPRYVLMDHVRSVHKFDPKACPHGCAPETLYYTDAKYKYHLAHAHSDRWPAWCTYPGCNHPRPFATHSSLTHHLKRTHLLSDEDMLLYMPPLPATRQYVEQTCWMNGCDRIFNSKNVHIKHLRKAHKCSLEEAHQLMEENAEFEMITPTVAVRSKRPVTTKDLQKVKKARTSSTST
;
A
#
# COMPACT_ATOMS: atom_id res chain seq x y z
N MET A 1 51.85 72.53 16.53
CA MET A 1 51.03 71.78 15.56
C MET A 1 50.19 70.78 16.35
N ALA A 2 48.88 70.97 16.41
CA ALA A 2 47.95 69.98 16.95
C ALA A 2 47.28 69.28 15.76
N SER A 3 47.21 67.95 15.77
CA SER A 3 46.56 67.19 14.69
C SER A 3 45.04 67.27 14.85
N PHE A 4 44.39 67.94 13.89
CA PHE A 4 42.94 67.83 13.72
C PHE A 4 42.59 66.37 13.40
N ASN A 5 41.83 65.72 14.27
CA ASN A 5 41.20 64.44 13.99
C ASN A 5 39.81 64.71 13.38
N SER A 6 39.48 64.02 12.29
CA SER A 6 38.42 64.44 11.35
C SER A 6 36.99 64.03 11.76
N ASP A 7 36.76 63.59 13.00
CA ASP A 7 35.51 62.92 13.40
C ASP A 7 34.51 63.81 14.18
N ASP A 8 34.88 65.05 14.53
CA ASP A 8 34.08 65.97 15.39
C ASP A 8 32.93 66.70 14.65
N LEU A 9 32.53 66.27 13.46
CA LEU A 9 31.35 66.76 12.73
C LEU A 9 30.35 65.63 12.42
N GLN A 10 30.02 64.83 13.43
CA GLN A 10 28.77 64.09 13.43
C GLN A 10 27.59 65.06 13.59
N PHE A 11 27.01 65.48 12.46
CA PHE A 11 25.68 66.07 12.47
C PHE A 11 24.71 65.02 13.04
N SER A 12 24.15 65.27 14.21
CA SER A 12 23.05 64.45 14.72
C SER A 12 21.90 64.54 13.73
N ASP A 13 21.42 63.38 13.25
CA ASP A 13 20.19 63.33 12.47
C ASP A 13 19.10 64.10 13.22
N PRO A 14 18.32 64.97 12.55
CA PRO A 14 17.30 65.77 13.23
C PRO A 14 16.35 64.84 13.97
N GLU A 15 16.08 65.15 15.25
CA GLU A 15 15.19 64.33 16.09
C GLU A 15 13.83 64.17 15.39
N VAL A 16 13.62 62.99 14.79
CA VAL A 16 12.35 62.64 14.17
C VAL A 16 11.37 62.47 15.32
N GLU A 17 10.52 63.50 15.54
CA GLU A 17 9.43 63.45 16.51
C GLU A 17 8.68 62.13 16.35
N SER A 18 8.79 61.26 17.35
CA SER A 18 8.34 59.89 17.20
C SER A 18 6.81 59.87 17.02
N PRO A 19 6.27 59.37 15.89
CA PRO A 19 4.83 59.35 15.64
C PRO A 19 4.08 58.32 16.52
N LEU A 20 4.76 57.73 17.51
CA LEU A 20 4.21 56.78 18.46
C LEU A 20 3.26 57.49 19.44
N ARG A 21 1.97 57.51 19.08
CA ARG A 21 0.82 57.96 19.88
C ARG A 21 0.73 57.38 21.30
N ASN A 22 1.55 56.40 21.66
CA ASN A 22 1.67 55.88 23.02
C ASN A 22 3.15 55.49 23.29
N PRO A 23 3.93 56.33 24.00
CA PRO A 23 5.36 56.11 24.25
C PRO A 23 5.66 54.99 25.26
N ARG A 24 4.65 54.22 25.70
CA ARG A 24 4.82 53.02 26.53
C ARG A 24 4.79 51.72 25.71
N LEU A 25 4.35 51.76 24.45
CA LEU A 25 4.34 50.58 23.58
C LEU A 25 5.78 50.13 23.30
N GLY A 26 6.12 48.92 23.73
CA GLY A 26 7.43 48.32 23.50
C GLY A 26 8.51 48.64 24.55
N ASN A 27 8.26 49.53 25.52
CA ASN A 27 9.29 49.87 26.53
C ASN A 27 9.76 48.65 27.32
N LYS A 28 8.84 47.77 27.73
CA LYS A 28 9.18 46.50 28.41
C LYS A 28 10.09 45.61 27.55
N SER A 29 9.85 45.50 26.24
CA SER A 29 10.75 44.76 25.35
C SER A 29 12.10 45.46 25.15
N LEU A 30 12.12 46.79 25.08
CA LEU A 30 13.36 47.56 24.96
C LEU A 30 14.22 47.47 26.23
N GLU A 31 13.59 47.49 27.41
CA GLU A 31 14.24 47.26 28.71
C GLU A 31 14.80 45.85 28.80
N GLN A 32 14.04 44.82 28.37
CA GLN A 32 14.52 43.44 28.35
C GLN A 32 15.69 43.23 27.38
N ILE A 33 15.65 43.82 26.18
CA ILE A 33 16.76 43.80 25.21
C ILE A 33 18.01 44.48 25.79
N LYS A 34 17.86 45.59 26.53
CA LYS A 34 18.98 46.24 27.23
C LYS A 34 19.51 45.39 28.38
N LEU A 35 18.64 44.80 29.18
CA LEU A 35 18.98 43.97 30.34
C LEU A 35 19.70 42.67 29.96
N HIS A 36 19.33 42.07 28.83
CA HIS A 36 19.87 40.79 28.35
C HIS A 36 20.82 40.92 27.16
N ALA A 37 21.26 42.15 26.84
CA ALA A 37 22.01 42.47 25.62
C ALA A 37 23.21 41.54 25.34
N ASP A 38 24.03 41.21 26.35
CA ASP A 38 25.19 40.32 26.17
C ASP A 38 24.79 38.85 25.94
N ALA A 39 23.77 38.37 26.64
CA ALA A 39 23.22 37.03 26.44
C ALA A 39 22.59 36.90 25.04
N ASP A 40 21.80 37.90 24.63
CA ASP A 40 21.20 38.00 23.31
C ASP A 40 22.25 38.13 22.20
N ARG A 41 23.36 38.83 22.44
CA ARG A 41 24.50 38.93 21.52
C ARG A 41 25.21 37.60 21.32
N ILE A 42 25.36 36.78 22.37
CA ILE A 42 25.93 35.42 22.27
C ILE A 42 24.94 34.49 21.58
N SER A 43 23.66 34.54 21.98
CA SER A 43 22.58 33.73 21.43
C SER A 43 22.39 33.99 19.93
N SER A 44 22.18 35.23 19.52
CA SER A 44 22.01 35.63 18.11
C SER A 44 23.22 35.24 17.23
N LYS A 45 24.45 35.46 17.69
CA LYS A 45 25.67 35.00 16.98
C LYS A 45 25.70 33.48 16.84
N ARG A 46 25.30 32.72 17.85
CA ARG A 46 25.19 31.26 17.81
C ARG A 46 24.13 30.84 16.79
N THR A 47 22.92 31.42 16.86
CA THR A 47 21.83 31.16 15.92
C THR A 47 22.24 31.42 14.48
N VAL A 48 22.81 32.59 14.17
CA VAL A 48 23.26 32.95 12.81
C VAL A 48 24.31 31.95 12.29
N LYS A 49 25.28 31.55 13.12
CA LYS A 49 26.30 30.54 12.75
C LYS A 49 25.74 29.13 12.60
N GLN A 50 24.58 28.83 13.18
CA GLN A 50 23.91 27.52 13.12
C GLN A 50 22.79 27.46 12.06
N LEU A 51 22.55 28.55 11.32
CA LEU A 51 21.60 28.52 10.20
C LEU A 51 22.05 27.50 9.15
N THR A 52 21.10 26.70 8.68
CA THR A 52 21.29 25.78 7.56
C THR A 52 20.31 26.13 6.44
N PHE A 53 20.66 25.84 5.19
CA PHE A 53 19.75 26.01 4.07
C PHE A 53 18.70 24.90 4.03
N GLN A 54 17.76 24.95 4.97
CA GLN A 54 16.61 24.05 5.06
C GLN A 54 15.37 24.84 5.52
N HIS A 55 14.36 24.94 4.65
CA HIS A 55 13.15 25.70 4.95
C HIS A 55 11.88 25.07 4.35
N GLY A 56 10.73 25.32 4.99
CA GLY A 56 9.43 24.78 4.59
C GLY A 56 9.17 23.35 5.09
N PRO A 57 8.21 22.62 4.49
CA PRO A 57 7.84 21.24 4.89
C PRO A 57 9.00 20.23 4.80
N THR A 58 8.95 19.14 5.58
CA THR A 58 10.01 18.12 5.62
C THR A 58 10.38 17.56 4.23
N VAL A 59 9.40 17.28 3.37
CA VAL A 59 9.65 16.80 2.00
C VAL A 59 10.43 17.83 1.17
N SER A 60 10.17 19.13 1.38
CA SER A 60 10.91 20.21 0.73
C SER A 60 12.34 20.32 1.26
N ARG A 61 12.58 20.13 2.57
CA ARG A 61 13.93 20.08 3.17
C ARG A 61 14.75 18.89 2.65
N VAL A 62 14.11 17.73 2.47
CA VAL A 62 14.73 16.54 1.85
C VAL A 62 15.08 16.81 0.39
N ALA A 63 14.18 17.43 -0.39
CA ALA A 63 14.46 17.82 -1.77
C ALA A 63 15.60 18.85 -1.87
N GLN A 64 15.66 19.82 -0.94
CA GLN A 64 16.75 20.79 -0.85
C GLN A 64 18.09 20.09 -0.62
N THR A 65 18.18 19.28 0.43
CA THR A 65 19.37 18.51 0.78
C THR A 65 19.84 17.61 -0.37
N LEU A 66 18.91 16.95 -1.08
CA LEU A 66 19.22 16.08 -2.21
C LEU A 66 19.81 16.84 -3.41
N TRP A 67 19.26 18.00 -3.76
CA TRP A 67 19.78 18.81 -4.87
C TRP A 67 21.13 19.45 -4.55
N ILE A 68 21.33 19.87 -3.30
CA ILE A 68 22.62 20.41 -2.82
C ILE A 68 23.70 19.32 -2.87
N ARG A 69 23.44 18.14 -2.28
CA ARG A 69 24.39 17.00 -2.33
C ARG A 69 24.74 16.62 -3.76
N ARG A 70 23.76 16.54 -4.67
CA ARG A 70 24.02 16.26 -6.09
C ARG A 70 24.96 17.29 -6.73
N LEU A 71 24.79 18.58 -6.43
CA LEU A 71 25.65 19.64 -6.92
C LEU A 71 27.06 19.54 -6.31
N GLU A 72 27.18 19.42 -4.99
CA GLU A 72 28.47 19.35 -4.29
C GLU A 72 29.28 18.11 -4.73
N THR A 73 28.68 16.93 -4.75
CA THR A 73 29.33 15.70 -5.25
C THR A 73 29.71 15.80 -6.73
N TRP A 74 28.94 16.52 -7.57
CA TRP A 74 29.35 16.79 -8.94
C TRP A 74 30.57 17.71 -9.00
N ARG A 75 30.60 18.78 -8.20
CA ARG A 75 31.74 19.72 -8.13
C ARG A 75 33.02 19.02 -7.68
N GLU A 76 32.95 18.22 -6.63
CA GLU A 76 34.04 17.36 -6.17
C GLU A 76 34.56 16.45 -7.28
N ALA A 77 33.65 15.76 -7.99
CA ALA A 77 33.99 14.85 -9.09
C ALA A 77 34.61 15.54 -10.31
N VAL A 78 34.42 16.85 -10.51
CA VAL A 78 35.10 17.65 -11.55
C VAL A 78 36.27 18.49 -11.03
N GLY A 79 36.71 18.26 -9.78
CA GLY A 79 37.84 18.97 -9.17
C GLY A 79 37.56 20.44 -8.81
N GLN A 80 36.29 20.84 -8.70
CA GLN A 80 35.92 22.18 -8.25
C GLN A 80 35.85 22.28 -6.73
N ASP A 81 36.45 23.35 -6.20
CA ASP A 81 36.37 23.69 -4.78
C ASP A 81 34.94 24.07 -4.36
N VAL A 82 34.33 23.22 -3.52
CA VAL A 82 32.98 23.38 -2.96
C VAL A 82 32.86 24.60 -2.05
N ARG A 83 33.98 25.22 -1.62
CA ARG A 83 34.02 26.47 -0.85
C ARG A 83 33.90 27.72 -1.72
N LYS A 84 34.26 27.66 -3.00
CA LYS A 84 34.11 28.80 -3.93
C LYS A 84 32.69 28.83 -4.52
N PRO A 85 32.14 30.00 -4.87
CA PRO A 85 30.87 30.09 -5.57
C PRO A 85 30.86 29.30 -6.89
N PHE A 86 29.69 28.87 -7.34
CA PHE A 86 29.50 28.30 -8.68
C PHE A 86 29.03 29.38 -9.68
N THR A 87 29.39 29.22 -10.95
CA THR A 87 29.00 30.13 -12.04
C THR A 87 27.74 29.66 -12.78
N GLY A 88 27.19 30.51 -13.65
CA GLY A 88 26.06 30.15 -14.52
C GLY A 88 26.40 29.00 -15.48
N ASP A 89 27.64 28.95 -15.95
CA ASP A 89 28.13 27.85 -16.79
C ASP A 89 28.33 26.55 -15.99
N ASP A 90 28.75 26.62 -14.73
CA ASP A 90 28.80 25.44 -13.85
C ASP A 90 27.40 24.86 -13.61
N LEU A 91 26.41 25.72 -13.38
CA LEU A 91 25.01 25.33 -13.23
C LEU A 91 24.45 24.68 -14.52
N ILE A 92 24.78 25.20 -15.71
CA ILE A 92 24.42 24.58 -16.99
C ILE A 92 25.09 23.20 -17.12
N ARG A 93 26.40 23.09 -16.85
CA ARG A 93 27.16 21.82 -16.92
C ARG A 93 26.63 20.79 -15.94
N PHE A 94 26.33 21.18 -14.70
CA PHE A 94 25.70 20.33 -13.71
C PHE A 94 24.36 19.79 -14.20
N MET A 95 23.49 20.68 -14.72
CA MET A 95 22.17 20.27 -15.21
C MET A 95 22.28 19.34 -16.42
N ASP A 96 23.21 19.60 -17.34
CA ASP A 96 23.50 18.72 -18.47
C ASP A 96 23.93 17.31 -18.03
N VAL A 97 24.77 17.22 -16.99
CA VAL A 97 25.27 15.95 -16.43
C VAL A 97 24.22 15.22 -15.59
N ILE A 98 23.34 15.91 -14.86
CA ILE A 98 22.37 15.27 -13.96
C ILE A 98 21.10 14.81 -14.68
N ILE A 99 20.62 15.52 -15.72
CA ILE A 99 19.41 15.17 -16.48
C ILE A 99 19.39 13.69 -16.92
N PRO A 100 20.41 13.14 -17.60
CA PRO A 100 20.42 11.72 -18.02
C PRO A 100 20.62 10.73 -16.87
N LYS A 101 20.98 11.20 -15.67
CA LYS A 101 21.16 10.37 -14.46
C LYS A 101 19.94 10.39 -13.53
N MET A 102 18.92 11.19 -13.84
CA MET A 102 17.67 11.19 -13.08
C MET A 102 16.85 9.94 -13.41
N VAL A 103 16.47 9.17 -12.38
CA VAL A 103 15.50 8.09 -12.54
C VAL A 103 14.17 8.69 -12.99
N VAL A 104 13.68 8.24 -14.14
CA VAL A 104 12.37 8.63 -14.68
C VAL A 104 11.37 7.49 -14.47
N VAL A 105 10.08 7.85 -14.46
CA VAL A 105 9.00 6.85 -14.46
C VAL A 105 9.10 6.02 -15.74
N GLU A 106 8.85 4.72 -15.66
CA GLU A 106 8.83 3.81 -16.80
C GLU A 106 7.96 4.36 -17.96
N GLY A 107 8.45 4.20 -19.20
CA GLY A 107 7.88 4.77 -20.42
C GLY A 107 8.13 6.28 -20.62
N LYS A 108 8.63 7.02 -19.63
CA LYS A 108 8.90 8.46 -19.76
C LYS A 108 10.27 8.73 -20.39
N PRO A 109 10.39 9.52 -21.49
CA PRO A 109 11.66 9.71 -22.19
C PRO A 109 12.67 10.59 -21.44
N GLY A 110 12.23 11.45 -20.51
CA GLY A 110 13.11 12.33 -19.74
C GLY A 110 12.38 13.09 -18.62
N PRO A 111 13.09 13.68 -17.63
CA PRO A 111 12.49 14.45 -16.55
C PRO A 111 11.68 15.67 -17.07
N ASN A 112 10.75 16.20 -16.27
CA ASN A 112 9.99 17.39 -16.70
C ASN A 112 10.90 18.62 -16.68
N ARG A 113 10.79 19.51 -17.68
CA ARG A 113 11.45 20.83 -17.70
C ARG A 113 11.17 21.63 -16.42
N ASN A 114 9.96 21.53 -15.86
CA ASN A 114 9.57 22.20 -14.61
C ASN A 114 10.32 21.67 -13.37
N THR A 115 10.67 20.38 -13.32
CA THR A 115 11.47 19.79 -12.23
C THR A 115 12.87 20.41 -12.23
N ILE A 116 13.49 20.56 -13.41
CA ILE A 116 14.81 21.19 -13.58
C ILE A 116 14.78 22.69 -13.27
N ILE A 117 13.75 23.41 -13.71
CA ILE A 117 13.55 24.83 -13.34
C ILE A 117 13.43 24.99 -11.81
N SER A 118 12.70 24.10 -11.15
CA SER A 118 12.53 24.12 -9.69
C SER A 118 13.84 23.82 -8.96
N ALA A 119 14.59 22.82 -9.42
CA ALA A 119 15.92 22.49 -8.92
C ALA A 119 16.91 23.64 -9.08
N THR A 120 16.84 24.34 -10.22
CA THR A 120 17.68 25.52 -10.50
C THR A 120 17.40 26.66 -9.53
N LYS A 121 16.13 27.03 -9.33
CA LYS A 121 15.74 28.08 -8.38
C LYS A 121 16.22 27.76 -6.96
N LEU A 122 16.13 26.49 -6.57
CA LEU A 122 16.60 25.99 -5.28
C LEU A 122 18.13 26.13 -5.15
N ILE A 123 18.88 25.70 -6.16
CA ILE A 123 20.35 25.80 -6.19
C ILE A 123 20.82 27.27 -6.20
N MET A 124 20.14 28.16 -6.92
CA MET A 124 20.41 29.60 -6.89
C MET A 124 20.17 30.18 -5.50
N ALA A 125 19.06 29.85 -4.84
CA ALA A 125 18.78 30.28 -3.48
C ALA A 125 19.78 29.73 -2.46
N TYR A 126 20.24 28.49 -2.62
CA TYR A 126 21.33 27.92 -1.84
C TYR A 126 22.66 28.67 -2.06
N GLY A 127 22.94 29.08 -3.30
CA GLY A 127 24.11 29.89 -3.62
C GLY A 127 24.09 31.25 -2.89
N HIS A 128 22.96 31.96 -2.94
CA HIS A 128 22.77 33.22 -2.21
C HIS A 128 22.81 33.06 -0.67
N PHE A 129 22.53 31.87 -0.15
CA PHE A 129 22.65 31.58 1.28
C PHE A 129 24.09 31.26 1.69
N LYS A 130 24.83 30.51 0.86
CA LYS A 130 26.18 30.02 1.19
C LYS A 130 27.29 31.04 0.90
N TRP A 131 27.07 31.96 -0.04
CA TRP A 131 28.04 32.95 -0.47
C TRP A 131 27.41 34.34 -0.56
N SER A 132 28.11 35.33 -0.05
CA SER A 132 27.78 36.74 -0.24
C SER A 132 28.17 37.22 -1.64
N GLU A 133 27.71 38.42 -2.01
CA GLU A 133 28.19 39.08 -3.23
C GLU A 133 29.69 39.42 -3.17
N GLN A 134 30.25 39.61 -1.96
CA GLN A 134 31.68 39.85 -1.75
C GLN A 134 32.52 38.59 -2.00
N ASP A 135 31.98 37.40 -1.73
CA ASP A 135 32.59 36.12 -2.11
C ASP A 135 32.56 35.89 -3.64
N GLY A 136 31.86 36.74 -4.39
CA GLY A 136 31.76 36.70 -5.85
C GLY A 136 30.58 35.93 -6.41
N PHE A 137 29.61 35.51 -5.58
CA PHE A 137 28.42 34.82 -6.09
C PHE A 137 27.43 35.79 -6.74
N ARG A 138 27.29 35.71 -8.07
CA ARG A 138 26.33 36.51 -8.83
C ARG A 138 25.79 35.73 -10.03
N MET A 139 24.47 35.49 -10.07
CA MET A 139 23.79 35.05 -11.28
C MET A 139 23.32 36.26 -12.10
N THR A 140 23.79 36.37 -13.33
CA THR A 140 23.45 37.48 -14.22
C THR A 140 22.18 37.19 -15.03
N ALA A 141 21.61 38.24 -15.62
CA ALA A 141 20.56 38.10 -16.63
C ALA A 141 21.04 37.29 -17.86
N HIS A 142 22.34 37.39 -18.19
CA HIS A 142 22.96 36.61 -19.26
C HIS A 142 22.98 35.11 -18.93
N ASP A 143 23.38 34.72 -17.72
CA ASP A 143 23.34 33.32 -17.25
C ASP A 143 21.92 32.76 -17.29
N THR A 144 20.95 33.54 -16.82
CA THR A 144 19.52 33.19 -16.85
C THR A 144 19.03 32.96 -18.29
N SER A 145 19.51 33.76 -19.25
CA SER A 145 19.20 33.61 -20.67
C SER A 145 19.87 32.37 -21.29
N ARG A 146 21.17 32.15 -21.04
CA ARG A 146 21.90 30.93 -21.43
C ARG A 146 21.20 29.67 -20.91
N PHE A 147 20.77 29.69 -19.65
CA PHE A 147 20.09 28.56 -19.02
C PHE A 147 18.72 28.27 -19.66
N ARG A 148 17.93 29.29 -20.03
CA ARG A 148 16.69 29.10 -20.80
C ARG A 148 16.97 28.45 -22.16
N SER A 149 17.94 28.99 -22.91
CA SER A 149 18.35 28.42 -24.20
C SER A 149 18.83 26.97 -24.09
N PHE A 150 19.53 26.63 -23.00
CA PHE A 150 19.91 25.25 -22.69
C PHE A 150 18.68 24.35 -22.45
N LEU A 151 17.72 24.77 -21.63
CA LEU A 151 16.48 23.99 -21.39
C LEU A 151 15.68 23.78 -22.67
N ASP A 152 15.62 24.78 -23.54
CA ASP A 152 14.86 24.71 -24.79
C ASP A 152 15.58 23.86 -25.86
N LYS A 153 16.92 23.82 -25.82
CA LYS A 153 17.70 22.82 -26.56
C LYS A 153 17.45 21.42 -26.01
N ALA A 154 17.64 21.18 -24.70
CA ALA A 154 17.45 19.86 -24.08
C ALA A 154 16.02 19.31 -24.23
N THR A 155 15.01 20.19 -24.36
CA THR A 155 13.63 19.82 -24.72
C THR A 155 13.52 19.36 -26.18
N ARG A 156 14.10 20.11 -27.13
CA ARG A 156 14.13 19.72 -28.56
C ARG A 156 14.94 18.43 -28.80
N ASP A 157 16.00 18.23 -28.03
CA ASP A 157 16.83 17.02 -28.04
C ASP A 157 16.12 15.81 -27.37
N GLY A 158 14.86 15.94 -26.94
CA GLY A 158 14.07 14.87 -26.30
C GLY A 158 14.48 14.51 -24.86
N ARG A 159 15.54 15.13 -24.32
CA ARG A 159 16.09 14.88 -22.99
C ARG A 159 15.21 15.43 -21.86
N LEU A 160 14.34 16.39 -22.16
CA LEU A 160 13.35 16.95 -21.23
C LEU A 160 11.95 16.85 -21.82
N THR A 161 10.99 16.54 -20.96
CA THR A 161 9.56 16.55 -21.29
C THR A 161 8.90 17.88 -20.90
N THR A 162 7.94 18.34 -21.69
CA THR A 162 7.10 19.52 -21.41
C THR A 162 5.65 19.12 -21.10
N GLY A 163 4.90 20.04 -20.51
CA GLY A 163 3.51 19.77 -20.09
C GLY A 163 3.43 18.83 -18.88
N LYS A 164 2.41 17.97 -18.86
CA LYS A 164 2.22 16.93 -17.83
C LYS A 164 2.30 15.56 -18.46
N TRP A 165 3.23 14.73 -17.98
CA TRP A 165 3.42 13.36 -18.45
C TRP A 165 2.17 12.48 -18.30
N LYS A 166 1.48 12.59 -17.16
CA LYS A 166 0.28 11.80 -16.86
C LYS A 166 -0.97 12.62 -17.18
N LYS A 167 -1.90 12.04 -17.95
CA LYS A 167 -3.24 12.59 -18.19
C LYS A 167 -3.91 12.90 -16.84
N ARG A 168 -4.56 14.06 -16.74
CA ARG A 168 -5.35 14.41 -15.55
C ARG A 168 -6.64 13.58 -15.55
N THR A 169 -6.95 13.01 -14.39
CA THR A 169 -8.21 12.33 -14.11
C THR A 169 -9.03 13.17 -13.14
N TRP A 170 -10.34 13.27 -13.38
CA TRP A 170 -11.31 13.89 -12.48
C TRP A 170 -12.25 12.82 -11.94
N ILE A 171 -12.25 12.62 -10.62
CA ILE A 171 -13.16 11.71 -9.91
C ILE A 171 -14.11 12.60 -9.09
N GLY A 172 -15.12 13.13 -9.78
CA GLY A 172 -16.22 13.90 -9.16
C GLY A 172 -17.21 12.99 -8.44
N TYR A 173 -18.30 13.56 -7.92
CA TYR A 173 -19.30 12.86 -7.10
C TYR A 173 -19.84 11.58 -7.78
N ALA A 174 -20.39 11.70 -9.00
CA ALA A 174 -20.99 10.58 -9.72
C ALA A 174 -19.98 9.46 -10.04
N VAL A 175 -18.76 9.83 -10.47
CA VAL A 175 -17.67 8.88 -10.74
C VAL A 175 -17.31 8.15 -9.45
N LEU A 176 -17.12 8.86 -8.33
CA LEU A 176 -16.80 8.26 -7.04
C LEU A 176 -17.95 7.37 -6.52
N SER A 177 -19.20 7.76 -6.73
CA SER A 177 -20.39 6.97 -6.39
C SER A 177 -20.38 5.62 -7.09
N ARG A 178 -20.08 5.60 -8.41
CA ARG A 178 -19.86 4.35 -9.17
C ARG A 178 -18.70 3.53 -8.62
N LEU A 179 -17.57 4.16 -8.29
CA LEU A 179 -16.40 3.46 -7.74
C LEU A 179 -16.67 2.80 -6.38
N VAL A 180 -17.33 3.52 -5.45
CA VAL A 180 -17.63 3.02 -4.10
C VAL A 180 -18.73 1.95 -4.17
N ARG A 181 -19.79 2.16 -4.96
CA ARG A 181 -20.85 1.16 -5.14
C ARG A 181 -20.29 -0.14 -5.71
N ALA A 182 -19.54 -0.08 -6.81
CA ALA A 182 -18.90 -1.27 -7.40
C ALA A 182 -17.96 -1.98 -6.41
N TYR A 183 -17.24 -1.22 -5.57
CA TYR A 183 -16.35 -1.81 -4.55
C TYR A 183 -17.10 -2.51 -3.41
N LEU A 184 -18.25 -1.96 -2.97
CA LEU A 184 -19.13 -2.60 -1.98
C LEU A 184 -19.82 -3.84 -2.56
N THR A 185 -20.42 -3.73 -3.76
CA THR A 185 -21.04 -4.86 -4.48
C THR A 185 -20.05 -6.00 -4.69
N HIS A 186 -18.82 -5.70 -5.13
CA HIS A 186 -17.76 -6.70 -5.22
C HIS A 186 -17.43 -7.34 -3.86
N GLY A 187 -17.40 -6.54 -2.79
CA GLY A 187 -17.20 -7.01 -1.43
C GLY A 187 -18.33 -7.91 -0.91
N ILE A 188 -19.56 -7.74 -1.38
CA ILE A 188 -20.70 -8.62 -1.10
C ILE A 188 -20.58 -9.91 -1.92
N GLU A 189 -20.55 -9.80 -3.26
CA GLU A 189 -20.63 -10.95 -4.17
C GLU A 189 -19.42 -11.88 -4.12
N GLN A 190 -18.23 -11.31 -3.96
CA GLN A 190 -16.96 -12.04 -3.94
C GLN A 190 -16.45 -12.23 -2.50
N GLY A 191 -17.13 -11.59 -1.53
CA GLY A 191 -16.72 -11.44 -0.16
C GLY A 191 -15.47 -10.53 0.01
N THR A 192 -15.10 -10.26 1.26
CA THR A 192 -13.86 -9.57 1.61
C THR A 192 -13.14 -10.26 2.77
N SER A 193 -11.84 -10.05 2.91
CA SER A 193 -11.06 -10.63 4.02
C SER A 193 -11.35 -9.97 5.37
N ASN A 194 -11.78 -8.71 5.35
CA ASN A 194 -12.23 -7.97 6.53
C ASN A 194 -13.12 -6.78 6.12
N TRP A 195 -14.32 -6.68 6.70
CA TRP A 195 -15.25 -5.58 6.47
C TRP A 195 -14.81 -4.26 7.08
N ASP A 196 -14.09 -4.27 8.20
CA ASP A 196 -13.54 -3.06 8.82
C ASP A 196 -12.64 -2.29 7.84
N VAL A 197 -11.71 -3.02 7.21
CA VAL A 197 -10.82 -2.48 6.18
C VAL A 197 -11.59 -2.08 4.91
N THR A 198 -12.72 -2.73 4.63
CA THR A 198 -13.55 -2.45 3.46
C THR A 198 -14.34 -1.15 3.66
N MET A 199 -14.95 -0.95 4.83
CA MET A 199 -15.64 0.28 5.19
C MET A 199 -14.66 1.45 5.42
N ALA A 200 -13.52 1.21 6.08
CA ALA A 200 -12.47 2.22 6.24
C ALA A 200 -11.88 2.67 4.88
N ARG A 201 -11.81 1.78 3.89
CA ARG A 201 -11.46 2.14 2.51
C ARG A 201 -12.50 3.09 1.90
N CYS A 202 -13.79 2.75 1.97
CA CYS A 202 -14.87 3.60 1.48
C CYS A 202 -14.88 4.98 2.18
N LEU A 203 -14.81 4.99 3.51
CA LEU A 203 -14.68 6.20 4.32
C LEU A 203 -13.49 7.06 3.86
N SER A 204 -12.31 6.47 3.67
CA SER A 204 -11.09 7.23 3.33
C SER A 204 -11.19 8.02 2.02
N VAL A 205 -11.91 7.51 1.01
CA VAL A 205 -12.06 8.20 -0.28
C VAL A 205 -13.25 9.16 -0.30
N VAL A 206 -14.35 8.80 0.36
CA VAL A 206 -15.55 9.65 0.47
C VAL A 206 -15.25 10.86 1.33
N LEU A 207 -14.61 10.70 2.50
CA LEU A 207 -14.25 11.79 3.40
C LEU A 207 -13.30 12.81 2.73
N VAL A 208 -12.26 12.33 2.05
CA VAL A 208 -11.32 13.22 1.30
C VAL A 208 -12.04 13.96 0.17
N SER A 209 -12.97 13.31 -0.53
CA SER A 209 -13.75 13.94 -1.61
C SER A 209 -14.80 14.93 -1.09
N SER A 210 -15.48 14.63 0.01
CA SER A 210 -16.51 15.51 0.60
C SER A 210 -15.92 16.80 1.15
N LEU A 211 -14.73 16.73 1.75
CA LEU A 211 -14.00 17.87 2.27
C LEU A 211 -13.25 18.69 1.20
N GLY A 212 -13.15 18.19 -0.04
CA GLY A 212 -12.28 18.77 -1.08
C GLY A 212 -10.79 18.77 -0.73
N ALA A 213 -10.39 17.96 0.26
CA ALA A 213 -9.07 17.94 0.86
C ALA A 213 -8.04 17.19 0.00
N ARG A 214 -6.74 17.35 0.29
CA ARG A 214 -5.71 16.40 -0.17
C ARG A 214 -5.70 15.21 0.79
N CYS A 215 -5.28 14.05 0.29
CA CYS A 215 -5.07 12.88 1.14
C CYS A 215 -4.12 13.14 2.32
N GLY A 216 -3.17 14.09 2.19
CA GLY A 216 -2.23 14.47 3.25
C GLY A 216 -2.70 15.60 4.17
N ASP A 217 -3.90 16.15 3.93
CA ASP A 217 -4.57 17.06 4.85
C ASP A 217 -5.39 16.23 5.88
N VAL A 218 -5.82 15.01 5.51
CA VAL A 218 -6.59 14.07 6.36
C VAL A 218 -5.74 12.91 6.91
N GLY A 219 -4.93 12.25 6.08
CA GLY A 219 -4.00 11.20 6.47
C GLY A 219 -2.57 11.71 6.71
N LEU A 220 -1.70 10.86 7.26
CA LEU A 220 -0.32 11.23 7.55
C LEU A 220 0.48 11.43 6.25
N ALA A 221 0.97 12.66 6.07
CA ALA A 221 1.82 13.04 4.95
C ALA A 221 3.24 12.48 5.10
N ALA A 222 3.85 12.06 3.99
CA ALA A 222 5.21 11.53 3.98
C ALA A 222 6.22 12.55 4.57
N GLY A 223 7.17 12.06 5.36
CA GLY A 223 8.17 12.89 6.04
C GLY A 223 7.72 13.50 7.36
N TYR A 224 6.42 13.51 7.68
CA TYR A 224 5.94 13.87 9.01
C TYR A 224 6.00 12.65 9.94
N LYS A 225 6.39 12.90 11.20
CA LYS A 225 6.45 11.90 12.29
C LYS A 225 5.72 12.46 13.52
N GLY A 226 5.26 11.59 14.41
CA GLY A 226 4.56 11.97 15.64
C GLY A 226 3.03 11.91 15.52
N LYS A 227 2.35 11.96 16.67
CA LYS A 227 0.91 11.65 16.80
C LYS A 227 -0.04 12.77 16.35
N ALA A 228 0.43 13.86 15.74
CA ALA A 228 -0.35 15.09 15.54
C ALA A 228 -0.13 15.77 14.17
N TYR A 229 -0.20 15.02 13.06
CA TYR A 229 -0.15 15.59 11.69
C TYR A 229 -1.16 14.94 10.73
N TYR A 230 -2.29 14.48 11.28
CA TYR A 230 -3.38 13.75 10.61
C TYR A 230 -4.72 14.01 11.33
N MET A 231 -5.85 13.75 10.67
CA MET A 231 -7.19 13.96 11.24
C MET A 231 -7.48 12.96 12.37
N GLN A 232 -7.84 13.49 13.54
CA GLN A 232 -8.24 12.76 14.73
C GLN A 232 -9.74 12.89 14.98
N TRP A 233 -10.34 11.98 15.76
CA TRP A 233 -11.78 12.02 16.06
C TRP A 233 -12.23 13.32 16.74
N ARG A 234 -11.37 13.93 17.56
CA ARG A 234 -11.60 15.25 18.19
C ARG A 234 -11.80 16.39 17.17
N HIS A 235 -11.39 16.21 15.91
CA HIS A 235 -11.58 17.20 14.84
C HIS A 235 -12.91 17.01 14.09
N ILE A 236 -13.71 16.02 14.46
CA ILE A 236 -15.05 15.78 13.92
C ILE A 236 -16.02 15.95 15.08
N GLU A 237 -16.84 16.98 15.05
CA GLU A 237 -17.94 17.14 15.98
C GLU A 237 -19.23 16.75 15.28
N LEU A 238 -19.96 15.80 15.86
CA LEU A 238 -21.31 15.43 15.46
C LEU A 238 -22.26 15.90 16.56
N PHE A 239 -23.32 16.63 16.19
CA PHE A 239 -24.35 17.08 17.11
C PHE A 239 -25.73 17.06 16.46
N LEU A 240 -26.78 16.98 17.29
CA LEU A 240 -28.17 16.99 16.82
C LEU A 240 -28.75 18.41 16.80
N GLU A 241 -29.34 18.77 15.66
CA GLU A 241 -30.19 19.95 15.53
C GLU A 241 -31.63 19.61 15.96
N GLY A 242 -32.11 20.21 17.04
CA GLY A 242 -33.36 19.82 17.70
C GLY A 242 -33.19 18.70 18.75
N ASP A 243 -34.31 18.26 19.32
CA ASP A 243 -34.36 17.28 20.43
C ASP A 243 -34.79 15.87 19.97
N VAL A 244 -34.85 15.63 18.66
CA VAL A 244 -35.31 14.37 18.08
C VAL A 244 -34.09 13.50 17.70
N PRO A 245 -34.00 12.25 18.16
CA PRO A 245 -32.87 11.35 17.87
C PRO A 245 -32.96 10.75 16.44
N LEU A 246 -33.01 11.62 15.42
CA LEU A 246 -33.04 11.24 14.00
C LEU A 246 -31.65 11.39 13.37
N PHE A 247 -31.26 10.45 12.51
CA PHE A 247 -29.99 10.55 11.80
C PHE A 247 -29.94 11.81 10.92
N SER A 248 -31.03 12.15 10.22
CA SER A 248 -31.17 13.35 9.38
C SER A 248 -31.01 14.69 10.13
N ALA A 249 -31.23 14.70 11.45
CA ALA A 249 -31.03 15.86 12.31
C ALA A 249 -29.56 16.09 12.70
N LEU A 250 -28.65 15.16 12.39
CA LEU A 250 -27.22 15.36 12.64
C LEU A 250 -26.63 16.49 11.78
N ARG A 251 -25.74 17.25 12.40
CA ARG A 251 -24.83 18.19 11.76
C ARG A 251 -23.40 17.80 12.10
N VAL A 252 -22.49 18.05 11.18
CA VAL A 252 -21.06 17.74 11.33
C VAL A 252 -20.24 19.01 11.15
N ARG A 253 -19.39 19.31 12.13
CA ARG A 253 -18.32 20.31 12.02
C ARG A 253 -16.99 19.56 11.96
N ILE A 254 -16.25 19.70 10.85
CA ILE A 254 -14.95 19.04 10.65
C ILE A 254 -13.85 20.08 10.54
N THR A 255 -12.86 20.00 11.43
CA THR A 255 -11.70 20.90 11.47
C THR A 255 -10.50 20.30 10.74
N LEU A 256 -9.94 21.06 9.80
CA LEU A 256 -8.73 20.71 9.05
C LEU A 256 -7.51 21.43 9.65
N GLU A 257 -7.02 20.93 10.79
CA GLU A 257 -5.83 21.47 11.49
C GLU A 257 -4.55 21.37 10.63
N PHE A 258 -4.43 20.33 9.79
CA PHE A 258 -3.16 19.95 9.15
C PHE A 258 -3.12 20.12 7.62
N GLU A 259 -3.70 21.19 7.07
CA GLU A 259 -3.64 21.44 5.62
C GLU A 259 -2.22 21.72 5.10
N LYS A 260 -1.93 21.31 3.85
CA LYS A 260 -0.64 21.59 3.18
C LYS A 260 -0.36 23.11 3.14
N GLY A 261 0.61 23.53 3.93
CA GLY A 261 1.06 24.91 4.08
C GLY A 261 1.05 25.34 5.54
N ASN A 262 0.02 24.89 6.28
CA ASN A 262 -0.32 25.38 7.62
C ASN A 262 -0.09 24.33 8.73
N LYS A 263 0.47 23.16 8.41
CA LYS A 263 0.68 22.03 9.35
C LYS A 263 1.42 22.37 10.65
N GLU A 264 2.21 23.44 10.66
CA GLU A 264 3.00 23.93 11.80
C GLU A 264 2.53 25.33 12.25
N THR A 265 1.35 25.78 11.79
CA THR A 265 0.84 27.13 12.01
C THR A 265 -0.43 27.09 12.85
N HIS A 266 -0.31 27.58 14.09
CA HIS A 266 -1.43 27.63 15.03
C HIS A 266 -2.57 28.51 14.51
N ASN A 267 -3.81 28.05 14.72
CA ASN A 267 -5.06 28.78 14.44
C ASN A 267 -5.32 29.16 12.96
N GLU A 268 -4.62 28.53 12.00
CA GLU A 268 -4.91 28.65 10.55
C GLU A 268 -5.65 27.40 10.03
N GLU A 269 -6.59 26.90 10.83
CA GLU A 269 -7.40 25.71 10.57
C GLU A 269 -8.64 26.03 9.71
N THR A 270 -8.98 25.14 8.77
CA THR A 270 -10.18 25.30 7.93
C THR A 270 -11.32 24.44 8.46
N ILE A 271 -12.44 25.05 8.81
CA ILE A 271 -13.66 24.33 9.20
C ILE A 271 -14.50 23.98 7.96
N ARG A 272 -15.10 22.79 7.95
CA ARG A 272 -16.03 22.30 6.92
C ARG A 272 -17.31 21.77 7.58
N TYR A 273 -18.45 22.20 7.07
CA TYR A 273 -19.76 21.73 7.52
C TYR A 273 -20.31 20.66 6.58
N LEU A 274 -20.86 19.60 7.14
CA LEU A 274 -21.55 18.52 6.42
C LEU A 274 -22.84 18.17 7.16
N ARG A 275 -23.79 17.57 6.45
CA ARG A 275 -24.94 16.87 7.03
C ARG A 275 -25.12 15.50 6.35
N PRO A 276 -25.99 14.63 6.87
CA PRO A 276 -26.45 13.44 6.15
C PRO A 276 -26.90 13.72 4.71
N LEU A 277 -26.72 12.76 3.81
CA LEU A 277 -27.38 12.80 2.51
C LEU A 277 -28.83 12.32 2.68
N ASN A 278 -29.78 13.10 2.18
CA ASN A 278 -31.22 12.80 2.32
C ASN A 278 -31.68 11.63 1.44
N ASP A 279 -31.00 11.41 0.32
CA ASP A 279 -31.34 10.34 -0.63
C ASP A 279 -30.69 9.02 -0.19
N THR A 280 -31.55 8.02 0.04
CA THR A 280 -31.18 6.68 0.49
C THR A 280 -30.31 5.93 -0.53
N ALA A 281 -30.51 6.18 -1.82
CA ALA A 281 -29.69 5.63 -2.90
C ALA A 281 -28.24 6.14 -2.88
N ASN A 282 -27.97 7.20 -2.12
CA ASN A 282 -26.65 7.81 -1.92
C ASN A 282 -26.04 7.52 -0.53
N SER A 283 -26.61 6.60 0.26
CA SER A 283 -26.09 6.26 1.61
C SER A 283 -24.61 5.81 1.61
N HIS A 284 -24.17 5.09 0.57
CA HIS A 284 -22.77 4.68 0.37
C HIS A 284 -21.80 5.85 0.11
N MET A 285 -22.33 7.04 -0.19
CA MET A 285 -21.61 8.29 -0.39
C MET A 285 -21.81 9.28 0.76
N CYS A 286 -22.56 8.91 1.80
CA CYS A 286 -22.78 9.76 2.96
C CYS A 286 -21.58 9.65 3.93
N PRO A 287 -20.73 10.68 4.07
CA PRO A 287 -19.57 10.63 4.97
C PRO A 287 -20.00 10.42 6.42
N VAL A 288 -21.14 10.97 6.83
CA VAL A 288 -21.70 10.82 8.19
C VAL A 288 -22.05 9.36 8.49
N ALA A 289 -22.72 8.68 7.56
CA ALA A 289 -23.06 7.25 7.69
C ALA A 289 -21.80 6.39 7.74
N LEU A 290 -20.82 6.63 6.86
CA LEU A 290 -19.55 5.89 6.85
C LEU A 290 -18.71 6.13 8.12
N LEU A 291 -18.73 7.34 8.68
CA LEU A 291 -18.09 7.65 9.97
C LEU A 291 -18.75 6.86 11.11
N LEU A 292 -20.09 6.83 11.18
CA LEU A 292 -20.82 6.11 12.22
C LEU A 292 -20.67 4.58 12.08
N VAL A 293 -20.73 4.03 10.86
CA VAL A 293 -20.39 2.61 10.61
C VAL A 293 -18.99 2.29 11.12
N HIS A 294 -17.99 3.11 10.79
CA HIS A 294 -16.62 2.87 11.24
C HIS A 294 -16.50 2.98 12.78
N ALA A 295 -17.16 3.97 13.39
CA ALA A 295 -17.11 4.19 14.83
C ALA A 295 -17.82 3.10 15.64
N LEU A 296 -19.02 2.68 15.22
CA LEU A 296 -19.79 1.60 15.86
C LEU A 296 -19.05 0.27 15.81
N ARG A 297 -18.48 -0.08 14.65
CA ARG A 297 -17.65 -1.30 14.50
C ARG A 297 -16.48 -1.28 15.46
N HIS A 298 -15.75 -0.18 15.56
CA HIS A 298 -14.54 -0.11 16.39
C HIS A 298 -14.76 0.36 17.83
N SER A 299 -16.01 0.46 18.31
CA SER A 299 -16.35 1.00 19.64
C SER A 299 -15.66 2.34 19.93
N LEU A 300 -15.66 3.23 18.93
CA LEU A 300 -15.07 4.57 19.03
C LEU A 300 -16.05 5.64 19.51
N VAL A 301 -17.33 5.26 19.65
CA VAL A 301 -18.46 6.10 20.06
C VAL A 301 -19.17 5.47 21.26
N ALA A 302 -19.78 6.29 22.12
CA ALA A 302 -20.61 5.80 23.22
C ALA A 302 -21.95 5.24 22.68
N GLY A 303 -22.13 3.92 22.76
CA GLY A 303 -23.30 3.18 22.26
C GLY A 303 -22.91 2.09 21.25
N ASN A 304 -23.69 1.00 21.20
CA ASN A 304 -23.46 -0.14 20.30
C ASN A 304 -24.37 -0.13 19.06
N THR A 305 -25.44 0.66 19.09
CA THR A 305 -26.38 0.88 17.97
C THR A 305 -26.48 2.36 17.65
N LEU A 306 -26.89 2.71 16.43
CA LEU A 306 -27.17 4.10 16.03
C LEU A 306 -28.23 4.71 16.95
N GLY A 307 -29.28 3.95 17.28
CA GLY A 307 -30.33 4.39 18.20
C GLY A 307 -29.79 4.76 19.58
N GLU A 308 -28.89 3.96 20.16
CA GLU A 308 -28.22 4.30 21.44
C GLU A 308 -27.38 5.57 21.32
N VAL A 309 -26.56 5.69 20.28
CA VAL A 309 -25.69 6.86 20.05
C VAL A 309 -26.52 8.15 19.97
N LEU A 310 -27.61 8.15 19.20
CA LEU A 310 -28.48 9.31 19.05
C LEU A 310 -29.24 9.64 20.34
N ASN A 311 -29.76 8.64 21.06
CA ASN A 311 -30.44 8.85 22.34
C ASN A 311 -29.47 9.34 23.45
N LEU A 312 -28.20 8.93 23.42
CA LEU A 312 -27.18 9.46 24.32
C LEU A 312 -26.80 10.90 23.98
N ALA A 313 -26.77 11.26 22.69
CA ALA A 313 -26.57 12.65 22.26
C ALA A 313 -27.72 13.56 22.72
N VAL A 314 -28.99 13.19 22.51
CA VAL A 314 -30.16 13.99 22.97
C VAL A 314 -30.14 14.25 24.48
N LYS A 315 -29.65 13.32 25.29
CA LYS A 315 -29.56 13.47 26.75
C LYS A 315 -28.50 14.48 27.22
N ARG A 316 -27.63 14.98 26.33
CA ARG A 316 -26.58 15.95 26.65
C ARG A 316 -27.03 17.37 26.35
N SER A 317 -26.59 18.32 27.17
CA SER A 317 -26.85 19.75 26.97
C SER A 317 -26.24 20.30 25.68
N ASP A 318 -25.11 19.76 25.23
CA ASP A 318 -24.45 20.14 23.97
C ASP A 318 -24.97 19.34 22.74
N ARG A 319 -25.85 18.35 22.97
CA ARG A 319 -26.41 17.44 21.97
C ARG A 319 -25.35 16.71 21.13
N ALA A 320 -24.12 16.60 21.63
CA ALA A 320 -22.98 16.08 20.89
C ALA A 320 -22.84 14.56 21.03
N VAL A 321 -22.42 13.91 19.96
CA VAL A 321 -22.00 12.50 19.96
C VAL A 321 -20.63 12.40 20.64
N VAL A 322 -20.50 11.48 21.60
CA VAL A 322 -19.28 11.34 22.41
C VAL A 322 -18.34 10.30 21.79
N TRP A 323 -17.15 10.75 21.39
CA TRP A 323 -16.05 9.88 21.00
C TRP A 323 -15.32 9.33 22.23
N LEU A 324 -15.16 8.00 22.30
CA LEU A 324 -14.44 7.34 23.38
C LEU A 324 -12.92 7.49 23.25
N PHE A 325 -12.42 7.68 22.03
CA PHE A 325 -10.98 7.80 21.73
C PHE A 325 -10.67 9.04 20.87
N PRO A 326 -10.87 10.27 21.39
CA PRO A 326 -10.81 11.51 20.61
C PRO A 326 -9.46 11.74 19.91
N ASN A 327 -8.35 11.29 20.48
CA ASN A 327 -7.00 11.48 19.91
C ASN A 327 -6.59 10.39 18.89
N ARG A 328 -7.41 9.37 18.64
CA ARG A 328 -7.12 8.35 17.62
C ARG A 328 -7.29 8.91 16.20
N PRO A 329 -6.55 8.40 15.19
CA PRO A 329 -6.81 8.70 13.79
C PRO A 329 -8.23 8.31 13.36
N VAL A 330 -8.87 9.16 12.56
CA VAL A 330 -10.14 8.84 11.87
C VAL A 330 -9.93 7.82 10.75
N LEU A 331 -8.77 7.89 10.09
CA LEU A 331 -8.36 6.94 9.06
C LEU A 331 -7.21 6.08 9.61
N PRO A 332 -7.47 4.84 10.06
CA PRO A 332 -6.46 3.96 10.64
C PRO A 332 -5.53 3.34 9.58
N LYS A 333 -4.32 2.97 9.99
CA LYS A 333 -3.36 2.21 9.18
C LYS A 333 -3.91 0.82 8.89
N PHE A 334 -3.77 0.35 7.65
CA PHE A 334 -4.08 -1.04 7.32
C PHE A 334 -2.85 -1.91 7.55
N VAL A 335 -2.99 -2.91 8.40
CA VAL A 335 -2.00 -3.97 8.61
C VAL A 335 -2.39 -5.16 7.74
N SER A 336 -1.42 -5.80 7.09
CA SER A 336 -1.65 -6.90 6.13
C SER A 336 -1.34 -8.29 6.69
N ALA A 337 -0.58 -8.38 7.79
CA ALA A 337 -0.08 -9.63 8.34
C ALA A 337 -0.20 -9.63 9.89
N PRO A 338 -0.52 -10.79 10.52
CA PRO A 338 -0.89 -12.05 9.89
C PRO A 338 -2.26 -12.00 9.18
N PHE A 339 -3.13 -11.05 9.55
CA PHE A 339 -4.45 -10.86 8.94
C PHE A 339 -4.73 -9.38 8.66
N CYS A 340 -5.58 -9.12 7.66
CA CYS A 340 -5.87 -7.76 7.23
C CYS A 340 -6.82 -7.06 8.23
N HIS A 341 -6.34 -6.02 8.92
CA HIS A 341 -7.13 -5.28 9.91
C HIS A 341 -6.76 -3.79 9.96
N CYS A 342 -7.55 -3.02 10.71
CA CYS A 342 -7.30 -1.61 11.00
C CYS A 342 -6.54 -1.48 12.33
N ASP A 343 -5.33 -0.94 12.27
CA ASP A 343 -4.56 -0.51 13.45
C ASP A 343 -5.05 0.90 13.83
N LEU A 344 -5.86 0.95 14.89
CA LEU A 344 -6.59 2.15 15.32
C LEU A 344 -5.70 3.19 16.03
N ASP A 345 -4.47 2.83 16.39
CA ASP A 345 -3.52 3.70 17.07
C ASP A 345 -2.47 4.31 16.12
N GLN A 346 -2.44 3.85 14.85
CA GLN A 346 -1.56 4.36 13.80
C GLN A 346 -2.35 5.00 12.64
N PRO A 347 -1.94 6.18 12.13
CA PRO A 347 -2.65 6.86 11.07
C PRO A 347 -2.41 6.24 9.68
N ALA A 348 -3.42 6.31 8.82
CA ALA A 348 -3.31 5.98 7.41
C ALA A 348 -2.33 6.94 6.69
N MET A 349 -1.37 6.37 5.96
CA MET A 349 -0.49 7.15 5.08
C MET A 349 -1.22 7.61 3.82
N THR A 350 -0.79 8.73 3.22
CA THR A 350 -1.33 9.22 1.93
C THR A 350 -1.28 8.20 0.80
N THR A 351 -0.30 7.31 0.83
CA THR A 351 -0.15 6.17 -0.10
C THR A 351 -1.27 5.15 0.06
N GLN A 352 -1.73 4.86 1.29
CA GLN A 352 -2.84 3.93 1.56
C GLN A 352 -4.15 4.41 0.93
N ILE A 353 -4.46 5.71 1.05
CA ILE A 353 -5.65 6.33 0.43
C ILE A 353 -5.52 6.31 -1.10
N SER A 354 -4.33 6.59 -1.63
CA SER A 354 -4.08 6.57 -3.08
C SER A 354 -4.15 5.16 -3.69
N LEU A 355 -3.68 4.14 -2.97
CA LEU A 355 -3.82 2.73 -3.35
C LEU A 355 -5.28 2.26 -3.23
N THR A 356 -6.04 2.80 -2.27
CA THR A 356 -7.46 2.48 -2.10
C THR A 356 -8.28 2.94 -3.29
N ILE A 357 -8.18 4.21 -3.70
CA ILE A 357 -8.91 4.71 -4.87
C ILE A 357 -8.43 4.05 -6.17
N ALA A 358 -7.15 3.67 -6.27
CA ALA A 358 -6.65 2.87 -7.39
C ALA A 358 -7.26 1.45 -7.43
N LYS A 359 -7.42 0.79 -6.28
CA LYS A 359 -8.09 -0.51 -6.18
C LYS A 359 -9.58 -0.42 -6.53
N MET A 360 -10.28 0.63 -6.09
CA MET A 360 -11.68 0.89 -6.46
C MET A 360 -11.83 1.15 -7.96
N GLY A 361 -10.93 1.95 -8.55
CA GLY A 361 -10.85 2.14 -10.00
C GLY A 361 -10.74 0.82 -10.76
N PHE A 362 -9.81 -0.05 -10.35
CA PHE A 362 -9.65 -1.38 -10.94
C PHE A 362 -10.91 -2.25 -10.81
N VAL A 363 -11.51 -2.34 -9.61
CA VAL A 363 -12.73 -3.13 -9.37
C VAL A 363 -13.93 -2.63 -10.19
N ALA A 364 -14.04 -1.32 -10.40
CA ALA A 364 -15.10 -0.71 -11.21
C ALA A 364 -14.85 -0.75 -12.73
N GLY A 365 -13.71 -1.32 -13.19
CA GLY A 365 -13.33 -1.35 -14.60
C GLY A 365 -12.93 0.03 -15.16
N MET A 366 -12.42 0.94 -14.33
CA MET A 366 -11.98 2.27 -14.74
C MET A 366 -10.66 2.19 -15.54
N LEU A 367 -10.68 2.71 -16.77
CA LEU A 367 -9.54 2.67 -17.71
C LEU A 367 -8.54 3.81 -17.46
N ASP A 368 -9.01 4.94 -16.93
CA ASP A 368 -8.14 6.07 -16.56
C ASP A 368 -7.50 5.88 -15.17
N ARG A 369 -6.31 6.45 -14.95
CA ARG A 369 -5.58 6.32 -13.68
C ARG A 369 -6.37 6.96 -12.52
N ALA A 370 -6.86 6.13 -11.60
CA ALA A 370 -7.40 6.58 -10.32
C ALA A 370 -6.27 6.84 -9.30
N HIS A 371 -6.28 8.02 -8.66
CA HIS A 371 -5.28 8.43 -7.66
C HIS A 371 -5.83 9.52 -6.71
N GLY A 372 -5.23 9.71 -5.53
CA GLY A 372 -5.72 10.63 -4.50
C GLY A 372 -6.01 12.06 -4.98
N HIS A 373 -5.14 12.65 -5.80
CA HIS A 373 -5.34 14.02 -6.31
C HIS A 373 -6.55 14.17 -7.26
N ALA A 374 -7.07 13.07 -7.82
CA ALA A 374 -8.22 13.10 -8.73
C ALA A 374 -9.54 13.34 -7.99
N LEU A 375 -9.59 13.01 -6.70
CA LEU A 375 -10.70 13.33 -5.79
C LEU A 375 -10.81 14.86 -5.60
N ARG A 376 -9.70 15.53 -5.26
CA ARG A 376 -9.67 17.00 -5.11
C ARG A 376 -9.91 17.73 -6.44
N LEU A 377 -9.37 17.22 -7.55
CA LEU A 377 -9.68 17.76 -8.87
C LEU A 377 -11.17 17.58 -9.23
N GLY A 378 -11.75 16.42 -8.92
CA GLY A 378 -13.17 16.15 -9.08
C GLY A 378 -14.04 17.09 -8.23
N ALA A 379 -13.75 17.23 -6.94
CA ALA A 379 -14.44 18.15 -6.05
C ALA A 379 -14.41 19.61 -6.54
N ALA A 380 -13.25 20.09 -6.99
CA ALA A 380 -13.13 21.42 -7.59
C ALA A 380 -13.92 21.54 -8.90
N ARG A 381 -13.98 20.48 -9.72
CA ARG A 381 -14.78 20.47 -10.95
C ARG A 381 -16.28 20.49 -10.66
N ASP A 382 -16.74 19.69 -9.71
CA ASP A 382 -18.16 19.63 -9.34
C ASP A 382 -18.61 20.99 -8.79
N ALA A 383 -17.86 21.55 -7.83
CA ALA A 383 -18.15 22.86 -7.24
C ALA A 383 -18.16 23.99 -8.28
N ALA A 384 -17.24 24.00 -9.24
CA ALA A 384 -17.18 24.99 -10.31
C ALA A 384 -18.33 24.91 -11.35
N HIS A 385 -19.20 23.90 -11.25
CA HIS A 385 -20.41 23.77 -12.08
C HIS A 385 -21.70 23.74 -11.23
N LEU A 386 -21.64 24.17 -9.96
CA LEU A 386 -22.84 24.45 -9.18
C LEU A 386 -23.52 25.73 -9.72
N PRO A 387 -24.86 25.82 -9.75
CA PRO A 387 -25.55 27.04 -10.13
C PRO A 387 -25.15 28.21 -9.22
N ALA A 388 -24.93 29.39 -9.79
CA ALA A 388 -24.51 30.58 -9.01
C ALA A 388 -25.50 30.91 -7.88
N SER A 389 -26.81 30.78 -8.14
CA SER A 389 -27.88 30.97 -7.15
C SER A 389 -27.82 30.07 -5.92
N VAL A 390 -27.07 28.96 -5.98
CA VAL A 390 -26.85 28.01 -4.87
C VAL A 390 -25.53 28.32 -4.13
N VAL A 391 -24.62 29.05 -4.78
CA VAL A 391 -23.32 29.45 -4.24
C VAL A 391 -23.36 30.88 -3.67
N ASP A 392 -24.25 31.74 -4.14
CA ASP A 392 -24.48 33.05 -3.55
C ASP A 392 -25.08 32.90 -2.14
N GLY A 393 -24.41 33.48 -1.13
CA GLY A 393 -24.74 33.29 0.29
C GLY A 393 -24.04 32.09 0.98
N SER A 394 -23.23 31.32 0.26
CA SER A 394 -22.53 30.11 0.77
C SER A 394 -21.42 30.31 1.83
N GLY A 395 -21.20 31.55 2.28
CA GLY A 395 -20.06 31.93 3.14
C GLY A 395 -18.70 31.93 2.42
N LEU A 396 -18.67 32.03 1.08
CA LEU A 396 -17.42 32.22 0.34
C LEU A 396 -17.05 33.70 0.24
N ALA A 397 -15.75 34.01 0.24
CA ALA A 397 -15.26 35.36 0.00
C ALA A 397 -15.50 35.78 -1.46
N THR A 398 -16.57 36.53 -1.69
CA THR A 398 -16.88 37.09 -3.00
C THR A 398 -16.22 38.46 -3.20
N GLU A 399 -16.14 38.88 -4.45
CA GLU A 399 -15.71 40.24 -4.83
C GLU A 399 -16.58 41.32 -4.18
N ASN A 400 -17.87 41.06 -3.97
CA ASN A 400 -18.79 41.95 -3.24
C ASN A 400 -18.39 42.09 -1.76
N VAL A 401 -18.04 40.99 -1.09
CA VAL A 401 -17.55 41.01 0.30
C VAL A 401 -16.21 41.73 0.41
N ARG A 402 -15.30 41.52 -0.56
CA ARG A 402 -14.04 42.28 -0.64
C ARG A 402 -14.32 43.79 -0.69
N GLN A 403 -15.25 44.20 -1.55
CA GLN A 403 -15.59 45.61 -1.73
C GLN A 403 -16.25 46.21 -0.48
N SER A 404 -17.18 45.48 0.17
CA SER A 404 -17.85 45.96 1.39
C SER A 404 -16.89 46.12 2.58
N LEU A 405 -15.84 45.30 2.68
CA LEU A 405 -14.78 45.43 3.68
C LEU A 405 -13.70 46.47 3.33
N GLY A 406 -13.78 47.14 2.18
CA GLY A 406 -12.75 48.08 1.71
C GLY A 406 -11.38 47.43 1.40
N HIS A 407 -11.32 46.10 1.34
CA HIS A 407 -10.11 45.34 1.04
C HIS A 407 -9.60 45.64 -0.37
N LYS A 408 -8.29 45.58 -0.65
CA LYS A 408 -7.75 45.67 -2.01
C LYS A 408 -7.93 44.35 -2.77
N HIS A 409 -7.85 44.37 -4.11
CA HIS A 409 -7.93 43.12 -4.89
C HIS A 409 -6.74 42.17 -4.58
N ALA A 410 -5.56 42.71 -4.27
CA ALA A 410 -4.42 41.94 -3.75
C ALA A 410 -4.71 41.21 -2.43
N THR A 411 -5.53 41.79 -1.53
CA THR A 411 -5.88 41.15 -0.25
C THR A 411 -6.93 40.04 -0.38
N LEU A 412 -7.66 39.98 -1.49
CA LEU A 412 -8.44 38.79 -1.85
C LEU A 412 -7.48 37.66 -2.30
N GLN A 413 -6.47 37.98 -3.11
CA GLN A 413 -5.46 37.00 -3.54
C GLN A 413 -4.57 36.47 -2.40
N SER A 414 -4.36 37.24 -1.34
CA SER A 414 -3.65 36.79 -0.12
C SER A 414 -4.54 36.08 0.90
N GLY A 415 -5.81 35.82 0.59
CA GLY A 415 -6.75 35.15 1.50
C GLY A 415 -7.16 35.97 2.73
N THR A 416 -6.89 37.28 2.76
CA THR A 416 -7.25 38.14 3.89
C THR A 416 -8.77 38.25 4.01
N THR A 417 -9.49 38.38 2.90
CA THR A 417 -10.97 38.39 2.91
C THR A 417 -11.55 37.08 3.44
N ASP A 418 -10.99 35.92 3.08
CA ASP A 418 -11.45 34.61 3.58
C ASP A 418 -11.37 34.51 5.11
N ARG A 419 -10.31 35.05 5.72
CA ARG A 419 -10.14 35.09 7.19
C ARG A 419 -11.21 35.94 7.89
N TYR A 420 -11.65 37.04 7.28
CA TYR A 420 -12.74 37.86 7.83
C TYR A 420 -14.12 37.22 7.64
N VAL A 421 -14.30 36.41 6.60
CA VAL A 421 -15.55 35.67 6.36
C VAL A 421 -15.70 34.47 7.29
N GLY A 422 -14.60 33.89 7.76
CA GLY A 422 -14.62 32.72 8.65
C GLY A 422 -14.80 31.37 7.94
N GLY A 423 -14.65 31.35 6.62
CA GLY A 423 -14.78 30.16 5.78
C GLY A 423 -16.22 29.82 5.36
N ALA A 424 -16.33 28.84 4.48
CA ALA A 424 -17.62 28.46 3.86
C ALA A 424 -18.53 27.71 4.84
N SER A 425 -19.71 28.28 5.12
CA SER A 425 -20.79 27.64 5.87
C SER A 425 -21.57 26.61 5.05
N SER A 426 -21.49 26.70 3.71
CA SER A 426 -22.22 25.83 2.79
C SER A 426 -21.83 24.35 2.82
N GLU A 427 -22.86 23.50 2.76
CA GLU A 427 -22.77 22.04 2.72
C GLU A 427 -22.42 21.55 1.30
N MET A 428 -21.24 21.93 0.80
CA MET A 428 -20.79 21.67 -0.58
C MET A 428 -20.95 20.22 -1.05
N TRP A 429 -20.86 19.23 -0.14
CA TRP A 429 -21.07 17.82 -0.50
C TRP A 429 -22.53 17.50 -0.86
N ASN A 430 -23.49 17.99 -0.08
CA ASN A 430 -24.92 17.79 -0.33
C ASN A 430 -25.35 18.44 -1.64
N LEU A 431 -24.84 19.63 -1.93
CA LEU A 431 -25.10 20.35 -3.18
C LEU A 431 -24.53 19.58 -4.39
N ARG A 432 -23.31 19.03 -4.27
CA ARG A 432 -22.71 18.17 -5.31
C ARG A 432 -23.46 16.85 -5.51
N ALA A 433 -24.12 16.32 -4.48
CA ALA A 433 -24.93 15.11 -4.56
C ALA A 433 -26.29 15.33 -5.23
N GLN A 434 -26.85 16.55 -5.14
CA GLN A 434 -28.12 16.93 -5.75
C GLN A 434 -28.01 17.28 -7.24
N MET A 435 -26.80 17.56 -7.75
CA MET A 435 -26.60 17.87 -9.16
C MET A 435 -26.89 16.65 -10.04
N PRO A 436 -27.69 16.78 -11.11
CA PRO A 436 -27.84 15.72 -12.10
C PRO A 436 -26.49 15.39 -12.74
N TYR A 437 -26.28 14.12 -13.07
CA TYR A 437 -25.07 13.68 -13.75
C TYR A 437 -25.12 14.04 -15.23
N GLU A 438 -24.49 15.14 -15.59
CA GLU A 438 -24.19 15.50 -16.97
C GLU A 438 -22.78 15.02 -17.33
N PRO A 439 -22.60 14.20 -18.39
CA PRO A 439 -21.28 13.70 -18.79
C PRO A 439 -20.44 14.81 -19.41
N LYS A 440 -19.44 15.30 -18.68
CA LYS A 440 -18.58 16.41 -19.10
C LYS A 440 -17.34 15.85 -19.81
N GLY A 441 -17.15 16.15 -21.10
CA GLY A 441 -16.22 15.55 -22.10
C GLY A 441 -14.70 15.36 -21.83
N ARG A 442 -14.26 15.23 -20.57
CA ARG A 442 -12.94 14.77 -20.12
C ARG A 442 -13.07 13.78 -18.94
N GLU A 443 -14.15 12.99 -18.95
CA GLU A 443 -14.44 12.05 -17.87
C GLU A 443 -13.60 10.77 -17.92
N SER A 444 -13.64 10.07 -16.79
CA SER A 444 -12.98 8.79 -16.60
C SER A 444 -13.70 7.75 -17.43
N ARG A 445 -13.00 7.11 -18.36
CA ARG A 445 -13.55 6.01 -19.16
C ARG A 445 -13.62 4.74 -18.34
N PHE A 446 -14.62 3.91 -18.62
CA PHE A 446 -14.82 2.60 -18.02
C PHE A 446 -14.90 1.53 -19.13
N ALA A 447 -14.47 0.31 -18.82
CA ALA A 447 -14.66 -0.84 -19.69
C ALA A 447 -16.16 -1.11 -19.90
N SER A 448 -16.54 -1.55 -21.09
CA SER A 448 -17.88 -2.07 -21.35
C SER A 448 -18.10 -3.37 -20.56
N SER A 449 -19.32 -3.58 -20.07
CA SER A 449 -19.71 -4.77 -19.29
C SER A 449 -19.36 -6.09 -19.99
N SER A 450 -19.42 -6.11 -21.32
CA SER A 450 -19.06 -7.23 -22.19
C SER A 450 -17.63 -7.78 -22.02
N SER A 451 -16.70 -7.03 -21.41
CA SER A 451 -15.29 -7.44 -21.28
C SER A 451 -14.89 -8.01 -19.90
N ASN A 452 -15.78 -7.95 -18.90
CA ASN A 452 -15.39 -8.16 -17.50
C ASN A 452 -15.53 -9.60 -16.97
N HIS A 453 -16.15 -10.53 -17.71
CA HIS A 453 -16.41 -11.90 -17.21
C HIS A 453 -15.24 -12.88 -17.33
N THR A 454 -14.17 -12.54 -18.06
CA THR A 454 -12.97 -13.39 -18.20
C THR A 454 -11.70 -12.57 -17.95
N GLY A 455 -11.46 -12.21 -16.69
CA GLY A 455 -10.14 -11.72 -16.28
C GLY A 455 -9.07 -12.79 -16.55
N PRO A 456 -7.98 -12.48 -17.28
CA PRO A 456 -6.96 -13.48 -17.61
C PRO A 456 -6.19 -13.89 -16.34
N GLU A 457 -6.43 -15.12 -15.87
CA GLU A 457 -5.56 -15.76 -14.89
C GLU A 457 -4.17 -15.94 -15.50
N ALA A 458 -3.15 -15.33 -14.89
CA ALA A 458 -1.77 -15.33 -15.38
C ALA A 458 -1.11 -16.71 -15.24
N ARG A 459 -1.45 -17.64 -16.15
CA ARG A 459 -0.65 -18.85 -16.39
C ARG A 459 0.58 -18.48 -17.20
N GLY A 460 1.76 -18.60 -16.59
CA GLY A 460 3.03 -18.40 -17.28
C GLY A 460 3.14 -19.36 -18.47
N ARG A 461 3.22 -18.81 -19.69
CA ARG A 461 3.37 -19.59 -20.92
C ARG A 461 4.84 -19.55 -21.35
N THR A 462 5.49 -20.70 -21.31
CA THR A 462 6.87 -20.87 -21.79
C THR A 462 6.91 -20.67 -23.30
N THR A 463 7.56 -19.59 -23.76
CA THR A 463 7.79 -19.38 -25.20
C THR A 463 8.99 -20.21 -25.65
N GLN A 464 8.73 -21.35 -26.30
CA GLN A 464 9.74 -21.98 -27.16
C GLN A 464 9.99 -21.04 -28.34
N MET A 465 11.24 -20.62 -28.52
CA MET A 465 11.67 -20.01 -29.78
C MET A 465 12.02 -21.12 -30.76
N LEU A 466 11.31 -21.17 -31.88
CA LEU A 466 11.81 -21.78 -33.11
C LEU A 466 12.10 -20.66 -34.09
N ALA A 467 13.26 -20.72 -34.72
CA ALA A 467 13.69 -19.79 -35.74
C ALA A 467 13.32 -20.32 -37.12
N ASP A 468 12.96 -19.42 -38.04
CA ASP A 468 13.42 -19.52 -39.43
C ASP A 468 13.42 -18.12 -40.10
N PRO A 469 14.23 -17.88 -41.16
CA PRO A 469 14.60 -16.51 -41.57
C PRO A 469 14.02 -16.03 -42.92
N SER A 470 14.30 -14.75 -43.22
CA SER A 470 14.33 -14.10 -44.55
C SER A 470 13.04 -13.39 -45.01
N PRO A 471 13.12 -12.49 -46.03
CA PRO A 471 13.88 -11.23 -45.95
C PRO A 471 13.08 -10.02 -46.48
N LEU A 472 13.37 -8.80 -46.00
CA LEU A 472 12.87 -7.55 -46.61
C LEU A 472 13.98 -6.49 -46.74
N PRO A 473 13.84 -5.52 -47.67
CA PRO A 473 14.97 -5.12 -48.50
C PRO A 473 15.69 -3.85 -48.07
N LEU A 474 16.92 -3.74 -48.58
CA LEU A 474 17.80 -2.59 -48.48
C LEU A 474 17.16 -1.30 -49.01
N LEU A 475 17.12 -0.27 -48.18
CA LEU A 475 17.26 1.12 -48.65
C LEU A 475 18.40 1.81 -47.91
N ARG A 476 19.31 2.37 -48.70
CA ARG A 476 20.69 2.72 -48.31
C ARG A 476 20.84 4.24 -48.34
N ALA A 477 20.96 4.87 -47.17
CA ALA A 477 21.28 6.29 -47.05
C ALA A 477 22.62 6.47 -46.31
N SER A 478 23.65 6.85 -47.08
CA SER A 478 25.03 7.01 -46.64
C SER A 478 25.23 8.06 -45.54
N ARG A 479 26.01 7.72 -44.50
CA ARG A 479 26.95 8.65 -43.84
C ARG A 479 28.26 7.93 -43.51
N GLN A 480 29.38 8.56 -43.84
CA GLN A 480 30.72 8.04 -43.62
C GLN A 480 31.14 8.15 -42.13
N PRO A 481 31.99 7.25 -41.62
CA PRO A 481 32.68 7.41 -40.34
C PRO A 481 33.98 8.20 -40.50
N LEU A 482 34.25 9.15 -39.60
CA LEU A 482 35.51 9.89 -39.57
C LEU A 482 36.34 9.53 -38.32
N ALA A 483 37.54 9.02 -38.61
CA ALA A 483 38.75 8.99 -37.78
C ALA A 483 38.70 8.39 -36.36
N LYS A 484 39.37 7.24 -36.22
CA LYS A 484 40.06 6.84 -34.98
C LYS A 484 41.07 7.90 -34.56
N ARG A 485 41.36 7.98 -33.25
CA ARG A 485 42.69 8.40 -32.78
C ARG A 485 43.08 7.61 -31.53
N ASP A 486 43.98 6.67 -31.74
CA ASP A 486 44.64 5.91 -30.66
C ASP A 486 45.83 6.68 -30.08
N SER A 487 46.28 6.19 -28.93
CA SER A 487 47.67 6.15 -28.42
C SER A 487 48.15 7.16 -27.36
N ASN A 488 49.04 6.60 -26.54
CA ASN A 488 49.93 7.14 -25.52
C ASN A 488 49.27 7.47 -24.16
N VAL A 489 49.48 6.67 -23.10
CA VAL A 489 50.74 6.27 -22.43
C VAL A 489 51.45 7.47 -21.82
N TRP A 490 51.55 7.50 -20.48
CA TRP A 490 52.78 7.86 -19.76
C TRP A 490 52.77 7.29 -18.34
N SER A 491 53.96 6.94 -17.88
CA SER A 491 54.30 6.06 -16.75
C SER A 491 53.99 6.59 -15.35
N ALA A 492 53.90 5.67 -14.39
CA ALA A 492 54.11 5.97 -12.96
C ALA A 492 55.60 6.20 -12.66
N PRO A 493 55.91 6.73 -11.46
CA PRO A 493 56.99 6.13 -10.67
C PRO A 493 56.57 5.76 -9.24
N THR A 494 57.30 4.80 -8.69
CA THR A 494 57.16 4.20 -7.34
C THR A 494 58.20 4.79 -6.37
N MET A 495 58.09 4.45 -5.07
CA MET A 495 59.00 4.76 -3.94
C MET A 495 58.76 6.15 -3.31
N ALA A 496 58.71 6.34 -1.98
CA ALA A 496 59.37 5.59 -0.91
C ALA A 496 58.60 5.66 0.43
N SER A 497 58.90 4.72 1.33
CA SER A 497 58.49 4.71 2.73
C SER A 497 59.34 5.62 3.61
N SER A 498 58.73 6.29 4.58
CA SER A 498 59.42 6.67 5.82
C SER A 498 58.52 6.46 7.04
N SER A 499 59.11 5.85 8.07
CA SER A 499 58.56 5.71 9.41
C SER A 499 58.79 7.01 10.20
N GLY A 500 57.80 7.41 10.99
CA GLY A 500 57.91 8.53 11.93
C GLY A 500 56.86 8.39 13.03
N SER A 501 57.27 7.73 14.11
CA SER A 501 56.59 7.81 15.40
C SER A 501 56.96 9.11 16.09
N ASP A 502 56.00 9.83 16.66
CA ASP A 502 56.23 10.73 17.79
C ASP A 502 54.96 10.78 18.65
N ASP A 503 55.16 10.65 19.95
CA ASP A 503 54.09 10.60 20.96
C ASP A 503 53.54 12.00 21.28
N ILE A 504 52.24 12.10 21.52
CA ILE A 504 51.63 13.24 22.24
C ILE A 504 50.69 12.72 23.34
N ASP A 505 50.94 13.25 24.53
CA ASP A 505 50.43 12.85 25.85
C ASP A 505 48.90 13.05 26.02
N PRO A 506 48.13 12.04 26.49
CA PRO A 506 46.70 12.16 26.77
C PRO A 506 46.40 12.65 28.20
N ALA A 507 46.78 13.89 28.52
CA ALA A 507 46.55 14.48 29.85
C ALA A 507 46.00 15.91 29.81
N LEU A 508 44.68 16.07 29.59
CA LEU A 508 43.91 17.29 29.92
C LEU A 508 42.38 17.12 29.70
N ILE A 509 41.71 16.30 30.53
CA ILE A 509 40.27 16.40 30.80
C ILE A 509 40.06 16.32 32.31
N ASP A 510 39.46 17.36 32.88
CA ASP A 510 39.19 17.54 34.31
C ASP A 510 37.92 16.77 34.74
N PRO A 511 38.00 15.85 35.72
CA PRO A 511 36.86 15.08 36.21
C PRO A 511 36.30 15.63 37.54
N ALA A 512 35.73 16.85 37.52
CA ALA A 512 35.17 17.47 38.72
C ALA A 512 33.84 18.23 38.47
N LEU A 513 32.70 17.53 38.47
CA LEU A 513 31.40 18.06 38.89
C LEU A 513 30.32 16.95 38.97
N MET A 514 30.38 16.18 40.05
CA MET A 514 29.22 15.50 40.63
C MET A 514 28.96 16.17 41.98
N ASP A 515 27.76 16.72 42.20
CA ASP A 515 27.21 16.76 43.56
C ASP A 515 25.68 16.82 43.52
N GLU A 516 25.06 16.30 44.58
CA GLU A 516 23.61 16.04 44.66
C GLU A 516 22.84 17.15 45.39
N ALA A 517 21.52 17.22 45.16
CA ALA A 517 20.58 17.81 46.11
C ALA A 517 19.16 17.22 45.96
N GLN A 518 18.69 16.52 46.98
CA GLN A 518 17.31 16.05 47.11
C GLN A 518 16.39 17.14 47.70
N VAL A 519 15.10 17.12 47.38
CA VAL A 519 14.00 17.50 48.31
C VAL A 519 12.79 16.61 48.05
N ASP A 520 12.11 16.19 49.13
CA ASP A 520 11.10 15.12 49.18
C ASP A 520 9.63 15.56 49.12
N ALA A 521 8.74 14.56 48.91
CA ALA A 521 7.32 14.48 49.36
C ALA A 521 6.27 15.45 48.75
N ALA A 522 4.95 15.20 48.70
CA ALA A 522 4.07 14.02 48.85
C ALA A 522 2.61 14.47 48.53
N ALA A 523 1.57 13.63 48.31
CA ALA A 523 1.43 12.27 47.77
C ALA A 523 -0.09 11.98 47.58
N LEU A 524 -0.51 11.18 46.58
CA LEU A 524 -1.89 10.66 46.46
C LEU A 524 -1.91 9.35 45.64
N ALA A 525 -2.44 8.27 46.21
CA ALA A 525 -2.30 6.91 45.68
C ALA A 525 -3.64 6.24 45.36
N VAL A 526 -3.75 5.61 44.18
CA VAL A 526 -4.80 4.62 43.84
C VAL A 526 -4.22 3.49 42.98
N SER A 527 -4.02 2.32 43.59
CA SER A 527 -4.04 0.96 43.00
C SER A 527 -3.39 0.73 41.60
N GLU A 528 -2.06 0.57 41.57
CA GLU A 528 -1.28 0.31 40.33
C GLU A 528 -1.08 -1.19 39.99
N THR A 529 -1.49 -2.10 40.88
CA THR A 529 -1.11 -3.52 40.87
C THR A 529 -1.76 -4.39 39.78
N ALA A 530 -2.78 -3.90 39.08
CA ALA A 530 -3.40 -4.58 37.93
C ALA A 530 -2.72 -4.25 36.58
N VAL A 531 -1.98 -3.13 36.50
CA VAL A 531 -1.42 -2.62 35.22
C VAL A 531 -0.01 -3.16 34.97
N GLN A 532 0.81 -3.27 36.01
CA GLN A 532 2.19 -3.79 35.90
C GLN A 532 2.24 -5.27 35.46
N ALA A 533 1.23 -6.07 35.81
CA ALA A 533 1.10 -7.47 35.37
C ALA A 533 0.86 -7.61 33.84
N LEU A 534 0.22 -6.61 33.23
CA LEU A 534 -0.01 -6.56 31.78
C LEU A 534 1.19 -5.98 31.01
N GLN A 535 1.86 -4.95 31.55
CA GLN A 535 3.05 -4.36 30.92
C GLN A 535 4.24 -5.34 30.89
N THR A 536 4.44 -6.13 31.97
CA THR A 536 5.53 -7.12 32.04
C THR A 536 5.39 -8.24 30.99
N ARG A 537 4.18 -8.50 30.49
CA ARG A 537 3.93 -9.53 29.46
C ARG A 537 4.10 -9.02 28.02
N LEU A 538 4.11 -7.69 27.80
CA LEU A 538 4.27 -7.09 26.47
C LEU A 538 5.74 -6.80 26.09
N LEU A 539 6.64 -6.75 27.07
CA LEU A 539 8.05 -6.33 26.88
C LEU A 539 9.01 -7.45 26.44
N LEU A 540 8.55 -8.70 26.30
CA LEU A 540 9.41 -9.85 25.97
C LEU A 540 9.36 -10.30 24.48
N THR A 541 8.70 -9.54 23.59
CA THR A 541 8.54 -9.93 22.16
C THR A 541 9.01 -8.90 21.13
N HIS A 542 9.74 -7.85 21.52
CA HIS A 542 10.31 -6.86 20.59
C HIS A 542 11.83 -6.74 20.71
N GLY A 543 12.54 -7.61 19.98
CA GLY A 543 13.99 -7.51 19.75
C GLY A 543 14.33 -7.01 18.35
N SER A 544 15.17 -5.96 18.29
CA SER A 544 15.91 -5.45 17.12
C SER A 544 15.14 -5.12 15.83
N GLU A 545 14.75 -3.86 15.66
CA GLU A 545 14.74 -3.20 14.34
C GLU A 545 16.02 -2.37 14.18
N GLU A 546 17.01 -2.85 13.41
CA GLU A 546 18.07 -1.98 12.86
C GLU A 546 18.80 -2.64 11.68
N ALA A 547 18.46 -2.24 10.45
CA ALA A 547 19.29 -2.29 9.22
C ALA A 547 18.43 -2.07 7.97
N LEU A 548 18.20 -0.81 7.58
CA LEU A 548 17.79 -0.46 6.21
C LEU A 548 18.82 0.50 5.61
N THR A 549 19.62 -0.03 4.68
CA THR A 549 20.67 0.72 3.97
C THR A 549 20.06 1.74 2.99
N ALA A 550 20.69 2.91 2.92
CA ALA A 550 20.08 4.14 2.38
C ALA A 550 20.25 4.35 0.86
N ASP A 551 20.15 3.29 0.04
CA ASP A 551 20.41 3.33 -1.42
C ASP A 551 19.15 3.32 -2.31
N ALA A 552 18.01 3.76 -1.78
CA ALA A 552 16.81 4.02 -2.59
C ALA A 552 16.85 5.44 -3.18
N VAL A 553 17.12 5.58 -4.48
CA VAL A 553 17.16 6.87 -5.18
C VAL A 553 15.74 7.47 -5.27
N VAL A 554 15.40 8.33 -4.32
CA VAL A 554 14.11 9.04 -4.31
C VAL A 554 14.12 10.15 -5.36
N VAL A 555 13.18 10.09 -6.31
CA VAL A 555 12.90 11.20 -7.23
C VAL A 555 11.62 11.90 -6.80
N ILE A 556 11.80 13.06 -6.17
CA ILE A 556 10.71 13.95 -5.76
C ILE A 556 10.36 14.83 -6.96
N ASP A 557 9.29 14.49 -7.67
CA ASP A 557 8.67 15.41 -8.63
C ASP A 557 7.63 16.25 -7.88
N ASN A 558 7.86 17.56 -7.76
CA ASN A 558 7.09 18.44 -6.87
C ASN A 558 5.59 18.59 -7.23
N ASP A 559 5.21 18.17 -8.44
CA ASP A 559 3.83 18.15 -8.93
C ASP A 559 3.11 16.80 -8.78
N ASP A 560 3.81 15.71 -8.42
CA ASP A 560 3.25 14.34 -8.42
C ASP A 560 3.90 13.44 -7.34
N THR A 561 3.71 13.80 -6.05
CA THR A 561 4.23 13.03 -4.91
C THR A 561 3.56 11.67 -4.76
N ASN A 562 4.05 10.66 -5.47
CA ASN A 562 3.75 9.25 -5.26
C ASN A 562 5.06 8.44 -5.26
N LEU A 563 5.40 7.83 -4.11
CA LEU A 563 6.33 6.70 -4.09
C LEU A 563 5.75 5.57 -4.94
N GLN A 564 6.53 4.97 -5.84
CA GLN A 564 6.15 3.73 -6.51
C GLN A 564 7.07 2.60 -6.05
N LEU A 565 6.46 1.54 -5.52
CA LEU A 565 7.04 0.20 -5.46
C LEU A 565 6.73 -0.49 -6.81
N HIS A 566 7.65 -1.29 -7.34
CA HIS A 566 7.49 -1.94 -8.65
C HIS A 566 6.22 -2.82 -8.72
N ARG A 567 5.58 -2.84 -9.89
CA ARG A 567 4.49 -3.78 -10.22
C ARG A 567 4.66 -4.27 -11.66
N PHE A 568 4.43 -5.55 -11.89
CA PHE A 568 4.60 -6.19 -13.19
C PHE A 568 3.53 -5.77 -14.22
N GLY A 569 4.00 -5.40 -15.42
CA GLY A 569 3.47 -5.83 -16.72
C GLY A 569 2.03 -5.48 -17.12
N ALA A 570 1.89 -4.56 -18.07
CA ALA A 570 0.84 -4.58 -19.08
C ALA A 570 1.47 -4.17 -20.42
N ALA A 571 1.26 -4.97 -21.47
CA ALA A 571 1.83 -4.73 -22.80
C ALA A 571 0.97 -3.72 -23.59
N GLU A 572 1.61 -3.05 -24.55
CA GLU A 572 0.99 -2.08 -25.44
C GLU A 572 0.08 -2.75 -26.48
N ALA A 573 -0.99 -2.06 -26.87
CA ALA A 573 -1.81 -2.39 -28.03
C ALA A 573 -1.98 -1.11 -28.86
N ASP A 574 -1.46 -1.14 -30.09
CA ASP A 574 -1.33 0.05 -30.94
C ASP A 574 -2.51 0.22 -31.91
N ALA A 575 -2.56 1.37 -32.56
CA ALA A 575 -3.77 1.91 -33.20
C ALA A 575 -4.23 1.22 -34.50
N ALA A 576 -5.55 1.31 -34.76
CA ALA A 576 -6.15 1.26 -36.10
C ALA A 576 -7.15 2.42 -36.26
N ALA A 577 -7.26 2.96 -37.48
CA ALA A 577 -7.86 4.27 -37.74
C ALA A 577 -9.38 4.24 -38.04
N SER A 578 -9.96 5.44 -38.07
CA SER A 578 -11.39 5.71 -38.23
C SER A 578 -11.96 5.49 -39.64
N THR A 579 -13.25 5.18 -39.71
CA THR A 579 -14.13 5.63 -40.80
C THR A 579 -15.47 6.09 -40.21
N ALA A 580 -16.09 7.09 -40.82
CA ALA A 580 -17.28 7.77 -40.28
C ALA A 580 -18.60 7.13 -40.78
N ALA A 581 -19.63 7.19 -39.93
CA ALA A 581 -21.04 7.04 -40.32
C ALA A 581 -21.91 7.87 -39.37
N SER A 582 -23.08 8.29 -39.86
CA SER A 582 -23.91 9.38 -39.32
C SER A 582 -25.15 8.94 -38.52
N ASP A 583 -25.59 9.85 -37.66
CA ASP A 583 -26.98 10.15 -37.26
C ASP A 583 -27.90 9.14 -36.52
N ASN A 584 -28.47 9.73 -35.45
CA ASN A 584 -29.84 9.60 -34.93
C ASN A 584 -30.19 8.66 -33.76
N THR A 585 -31.11 9.22 -32.94
CA THR A 585 -31.82 8.68 -31.75
C THR A 585 -30.93 8.28 -30.56
N SER A 586 -30.98 8.86 -29.36
CA SER A 586 -32.07 9.39 -28.51
C SER A 586 -33.00 8.31 -27.95
N GLU A 587 -33.07 8.27 -26.61
CA GLU A 587 -33.93 7.37 -25.80
C GLU A 587 -33.59 5.87 -25.88
N ASP A 588 -32.66 5.43 -25.04
CA ASP A 588 -32.74 4.12 -24.36
C ASP A 588 -31.65 3.99 -23.28
N ALA A 589 -32.02 4.15 -22.00
CA ALA A 589 -31.12 4.01 -20.85
C ALA A 589 -31.75 3.27 -19.66
N ASN A 590 -32.94 2.68 -19.83
CA ASN A 590 -33.75 2.09 -18.76
C ASN A 590 -34.25 0.67 -19.08
N ILE A 591 -33.41 -0.19 -19.67
CA ILE A 591 -33.71 -1.62 -19.80
C ILE A 591 -32.46 -2.45 -19.46
N PHE A 592 -32.42 -2.99 -18.23
CA PHE A 592 -32.03 -4.37 -17.88
C PHE A 592 -32.00 -4.54 -16.35
N PHE A 593 -33.06 -5.14 -15.81
CA PHE A 593 -33.12 -5.58 -14.41
C PHE A 593 -33.99 -6.84 -14.35
N ASP A 594 -33.47 -7.95 -14.85
CA ASP A 594 -34.08 -9.26 -14.59
C ASP A 594 -33.04 -10.39 -14.65
N GLU A 595 -32.53 -10.74 -13.47
CA GLU A 595 -31.85 -12.02 -13.20
C GLU A 595 -32.00 -12.30 -11.68
N LEU A 596 -33.13 -12.92 -11.34
CA LEU A 596 -33.55 -13.27 -9.97
C LEU A 596 -32.92 -14.62 -9.55
N ASP A 597 -32.35 -14.66 -8.32
CA ASP A 597 -32.17 -15.84 -7.44
C ASP A 597 -31.06 -15.65 -6.38
N HIS A 598 -30.30 -14.55 -6.42
CA HIS A 598 -29.33 -14.19 -5.36
C HIS A 598 -29.74 -12.97 -4.52
N ARG A 599 -30.95 -12.44 -4.75
CA ARG A 599 -31.40 -11.20 -4.14
C ARG A 599 -31.85 -11.38 -2.69
N GLU A 600 -32.57 -12.43 -2.31
CA GLU A 600 -33.30 -12.47 -1.03
C GLU A 600 -32.48 -12.26 0.26
N ALA A 601 -31.17 -12.53 0.27
CA ALA A 601 -30.30 -12.28 1.45
C ALA A 601 -29.75 -10.84 1.56
N MET A 602 -29.85 -10.00 0.50
CA MET A 602 -29.46 -8.58 0.54
C MET A 602 -30.40 -7.61 -0.18
N ASP A 603 -31.46 -8.07 -0.85
CA ASP A 603 -32.69 -7.28 -1.08
C ASP A 603 -33.53 -7.18 0.21
N THR A 604 -33.34 -8.09 1.17
CA THR A 604 -33.76 -7.87 2.57
C THR A 604 -32.87 -6.84 3.28
N VAL A 605 -31.67 -6.61 2.75
CA VAL A 605 -30.85 -5.42 3.00
C VAL A 605 -31.08 -4.40 1.85
N SER A 606 -32.33 -4.30 1.37
CA SER A 606 -32.82 -3.07 0.77
C SER A 606 -32.68 -2.00 1.85
N MET A 607 -31.62 -1.21 1.74
CA MET A 607 -31.27 -0.13 2.68
C MET A 607 -32.21 1.05 2.41
N SER A 608 -33.48 0.80 2.71
CA SER A 608 -34.64 1.67 2.54
C SER A 608 -34.52 2.99 3.31
N SER A 609 -33.60 3.05 4.26
CA SER A 609 -33.18 4.27 4.95
C SER A 609 -31.66 4.29 5.20
N PRO A 610 -31.06 5.46 5.46
CA PRO A 610 -29.63 5.56 5.79
C PRO A 610 -29.31 4.95 7.17
N GLU A 611 -30.28 4.89 8.08
CA GLU A 611 -30.17 4.16 9.36
C GLU A 611 -30.02 2.66 9.13
N ALA A 612 -30.82 2.07 8.23
CA ALA A 612 -30.65 0.68 7.79
C ALA A 612 -29.27 0.45 7.14
N PHE A 613 -28.75 1.44 6.40
CA PHE A 613 -27.37 1.39 5.89
C PHE A 613 -26.33 1.34 7.01
N ILE A 614 -26.48 2.19 8.02
CA ILE A 614 -25.54 2.25 9.16
C ILE A 614 -25.61 0.97 9.97
N GLU A 615 -26.79 0.55 10.42
CA GLU A 615 -26.99 -0.67 11.22
C GLU A 615 -26.50 -1.92 10.46
N GLY A 616 -26.88 -2.07 9.19
CA GLY A 616 -26.48 -3.20 8.36
C GLY A 616 -24.97 -3.33 8.23
N TYR A 617 -24.27 -2.27 7.78
CA TYR A 617 -22.81 -2.33 7.65
C TYR A 617 -22.05 -2.24 8.98
N ALA A 618 -22.67 -1.75 10.06
CA ALA A 618 -22.09 -1.81 11.40
C ALA A 618 -22.06 -3.24 11.95
N LYS A 619 -23.06 -4.06 11.59
CA LYS A 619 -23.20 -5.46 12.01
C LYS A 619 -22.50 -6.46 11.10
N TYR A 620 -22.60 -6.29 9.78
CA TYR A 620 -22.16 -7.26 8.77
C TYR A 620 -20.72 -7.79 8.98
N ASN A 621 -20.57 -9.11 9.12
CA ASN A 621 -19.28 -9.74 9.45
C ASN A 621 -18.97 -11.00 8.64
N ILE A 622 -19.39 -11.04 7.37
CA ILE A 622 -19.16 -12.19 6.47
C ILE A 622 -17.76 -12.13 5.83
N VAL A 623 -16.92 -13.17 5.99
CA VAL A 623 -15.49 -13.15 5.65
C VAL A 623 -15.05 -14.24 4.64
N THR A 624 -14.12 -13.92 3.74
CA THR A 624 -13.58 -14.86 2.73
C THR A 624 -12.39 -15.69 3.18
N ASN A 625 -12.15 -15.77 4.49
CA ASN A 625 -11.00 -16.51 4.99
C ASN A 625 -11.25 -18.03 4.85
N CYS A 626 -10.60 -18.65 3.86
CA CYS A 626 -10.75 -20.09 3.58
C CYS A 626 -10.15 -21.01 4.66
N VAL A 627 -9.34 -20.49 5.58
CA VAL A 627 -8.95 -21.22 6.80
C VAL A 627 -10.11 -21.17 7.79
N TYR A 628 -10.63 -19.98 8.08
CA TYR A 628 -11.81 -19.79 8.93
C TYR A 628 -13.00 -20.65 8.50
N GLY A 629 -13.40 -20.60 7.23
CA GLY A 629 -14.50 -21.41 6.71
C GLY A 629 -14.25 -22.93 6.76
N ARG A 630 -13.00 -23.38 6.73
CA ARG A 630 -12.66 -24.80 6.94
C ARG A 630 -12.70 -25.18 8.42
N GLU A 631 -12.33 -24.31 9.35
CA GLU A 631 -12.48 -24.58 10.78
C GLU A 631 -13.95 -24.53 11.21
N CYS A 632 -14.78 -23.62 10.65
CA CYS A 632 -16.23 -23.63 10.85
C CYS A 632 -16.84 -24.98 10.42
N ALA A 633 -16.47 -25.47 9.23
CA ALA A 633 -16.95 -26.74 8.70
C ALA A 633 -16.46 -28.00 9.44
N LYS A 634 -15.48 -27.88 10.35
CA LYS A 634 -15.03 -28.98 11.23
C LYS A 634 -15.72 -28.97 12.58
N ALA A 635 -16.27 -27.83 13.01
CA ALA A 635 -16.88 -27.72 14.32
C ALA A 635 -18.21 -28.50 14.36
N PRO A 636 -18.45 -29.37 15.36
CA PRO A 636 -19.68 -30.17 15.43
C PRO A 636 -20.95 -29.33 15.62
N SER A 637 -20.81 -28.09 16.08
CA SER A 637 -21.88 -27.08 16.20
C SER A 637 -21.87 -26.05 15.06
N GLY A 638 -21.02 -26.21 14.04
CA GLY A 638 -20.75 -25.23 12.99
C GLY A 638 -19.97 -23.98 13.43
N LYS A 639 -19.69 -23.82 14.73
CA LYS A 639 -18.97 -22.66 15.31
C LYS A 639 -17.57 -23.04 15.81
N PRO A 640 -16.47 -22.44 15.30
CA PRO A 640 -15.14 -22.63 15.87
C PRO A 640 -15.06 -22.11 17.31
N SER A 641 -13.99 -22.46 18.04
CA SER A 641 -13.71 -21.82 19.34
C SER A 641 -13.36 -20.35 19.16
N ASP A 642 -13.63 -19.54 20.20
CA ASP A 642 -13.34 -18.09 20.18
C ASP A 642 -11.86 -17.78 19.90
N GLU A 643 -10.93 -18.64 20.33
CA GLU A 643 -9.50 -18.53 20.01
C GLU A 643 -9.22 -18.66 18.50
N VAL A 644 -9.92 -19.56 17.81
CA VAL A 644 -9.82 -19.76 16.35
C VAL A 644 -10.52 -18.60 15.62
N ILE A 645 -11.66 -18.14 16.12
CA ILE A 645 -12.37 -16.97 15.58
C ILE A 645 -11.48 -15.72 15.67
N ALA A 646 -10.94 -15.42 16.85
CA ALA A 646 -10.12 -14.23 17.11
C ALA A 646 -8.79 -14.23 16.34
N GLN A 647 -8.26 -15.40 15.96
CA GLN A 647 -7.13 -15.48 15.03
C GLN A 647 -7.52 -14.98 13.64
N PHE A 648 -8.69 -15.33 13.12
CA PHE A 648 -9.03 -15.13 11.71
C PHE A 648 -9.94 -13.94 11.42
N CYS A 649 -10.65 -13.41 12.42
CA CYS A 649 -11.71 -12.42 12.29
C CYS A 649 -11.69 -11.43 13.47
N VAL A 650 -12.10 -10.19 13.20
CA VAL A 650 -12.31 -9.19 14.27
C VAL A 650 -13.73 -9.38 14.82
N VAL A 651 -13.84 -9.44 16.14
CA VAL A 651 -15.10 -9.59 16.90
C VAL A 651 -15.32 -8.40 17.84
N GLY A 652 -16.54 -8.26 18.35
CA GLY A 652 -16.92 -7.18 19.28
C GLY A 652 -17.37 -5.89 18.59
N GLY A 653 -17.60 -4.85 19.38
CA GLY A 653 -18.31 -3.64 18.95
C GLY A 653 -19.73 -3.96 18.48
N SER A 654 -20.21 -3.24 17.47
CA SER A 654 -21.52 -3.49 16.85
C SER A 654 -21.57 -4.72 15.93
N ARG A 655 -20.48 -5.48 15.75
CA ARG A 655 -20.41 -6.57 14.77
C ARG A 655 -21.22 -7.78 15.22
N ASP A 656 -21.88 -8.43 14.26
CA ASP A 656 -22.38 -9.78 14.45
C ASP A 656 -21.22 -10.79 14.58
N ALA A 657 -21.54 -11.99 15.06
CA ALA A 657 -20.61 -13.12 15.03
C ALA A 657 -20.12 -13.34 13.57
N PRO A 658 -18.81 -13.57 13.34
CA PRO A 658 -18.29 -13.69 11.99
C PRO A 658 -18.79 -14.97 11.31
N GLU A 659 -19.18 -14.86 10.05
CA GLU A 659 -19.67 -15.98 9.24
C GLU A 659 -18.76 -16.20 8.03
N PRO A 660 -18.51 -17.44 7.61
CA PRO A 660 -17.74 -17.71 6.41
C PRO A 660 -18.55 -17.36 5.15
N MET A 661 -17.95 -16.61 4.23
CA MET A 661 -18.55 -16.33 2.92
C MET A 661 -18.81 -17.62 2.16
N LEU A 662 -20.08 -17.90 1.86
CA LEU A 662 -20.49 -19.07 1.11
C LEU A 662 -20.70 -18.72 -0.37
N TYR A 663 -19.81 -19.23 -1.23
CA TYR A 663 -19.96 -19.16 -2.68
C TYR A 663 -21.01 -20.17 -3.13
N ARG A 664 -22.10 -19.69 -3.75
CA ARG A 664 -23.18 -20.51 -4.32
C ARG A 664 -22.95 -20.75 -5.80
N CYS A 665 -23.41 -21.90 -6.30
CA CYS A 665 -23.35 -22.24 -7.72
C CYS A 665 -24.11 -21.20 -8.57
N LYS A 666 -23.44 -20.59 -9.54
CA LYS A 666 -24.03 -19.59 -10.45
C LYS A 666 -24.54 -20.16 -11.78
N LYS A 667 -24.32 -21.45 -12.05
CA LYS A 667 -24.60 -22.05 -13.37
C LYS A 667 -26.03 -22.53 -13.55
N THR A 668 -26.63 -23.10 -12.51
CA THR A 668 -28.02 -23.59 -12.51
C THR A 668 -28.77 -22.87 -11.40
N PRO A 669 -29.80 -22.07 -11.73
CA PRO A 669 -30.71 -21.46 -10.75
C PRO A 669 -31.30 -22.49 -9.77
N GLY A 670 -31.59 -22.08 -8.54
CA GLY A 670 -32.04 -22.98 -7.47
C GLY A 670 -31.05 -24.07 -7.01
N CYS A 671 -29.81 -24.12 -7.51
CA CYS A 671 -28.84 -25.14 -7.09
C CYS A 671 -28.42 -24.95 -5.61
N PRO A 672 -28.60 -25.95 -4.72
CA PRO A 672 -28.35 -25.80 -3.28
C PRO A 672 -26.87 -25.81 -2.89
N VAL A 673 -25.95 -26.00 -3.84
CA VAL A 673 -24.51 -26.07 -3.54
C VAL A 673 -23.96 -24.72 -3.12
N ALA A 674 -23.48 -24.67 -1.88
CA ALA A 674 -22.73 -23.58 -1.31
C ALA A 674 -21.41 -24.09 -0.72
N SER A 675 -20.32 -23.33 -0.87
CA SER A 675 -18.99 -23.68 -0.34
C SER A 675 -18.22 -22.46 0.14
N PRO A 676 -17.49 -22.53 1.26
CA PRO A 676 -16.55 -21.47 1.66
C PRO A 676 -15.30 -21.39 0.75
N SER A 677 -15.15 -22.32 -0.21
CA SER A 677 -14.08 -22.29 -1.21
C SER A 677 -14.62 -21.92 -2.59
N LYS A 678 -14.20 -20.75 -3.09
CA LYS A 678 -14.51 -20.29 -4.45
C LYS A 678 -14.05 -21.28 -5.53
N SER A 679 -12.92 -21.98 -5.31
CA SER A 679 -12.46 -23.03 -6.22
C SER A 679 -13.44 -24.20 -6.24
N ALA A 680 -13.86 -24.70 -5.07
CA ALA A 680 -14.78 -25.84 -5.00
C ALA A 680 -16.17 -25.50 -5.61
N CYS A 681 -16.61 -24.25 -5.52
CA CYS A 681 -17.81 -23.78 -6.21
C CYS A 681 -17.63 -23.79 -7.74
N LYS A 682 -16.52 -23.27 -8.27
CA LYS A 682 -16.18 -23.38 -9.71
C LYS A 682 -16.08 -24.84 -10.17
N ASP A 683 -15.39 -25.67 -9.40
CA ASP A 683 -15.22 -27.10 -9.68
C ASP A 683 -16.55 -27.86 -9.70
N HIS A 684 -17.55 -27.39 -8.94
CA HIS A 684 -18.93 -27.87 -9.02
C HIS A 684 -19.65 -27.32 -10.25
N GLU A 685 -19.57 -26.01 -10.54
CA GLU A 685 -20.17 -25.35 -11.70
C GLU A 685 -19.78 -26.05 -13.01
N GLU A 686 -18.51 -26.46 -13.19
CA GLU A 686 -18.09 -27.24 -14.37
C GLU A 686 -19.05 -28.41 -14.71
N TYR A 687 -19.56 -29.12 -13.70
CA TYR A 687 -20.41 -30.32 -13.88
C TYR A 687 -21.85 -30.15 -13.37
N CYS A 688 -22.24 -28.97 -12.89
CA CYS A 688 -23.62 -28.69 -12.51
C CYS A 688 -24.53 -28.67 -13.74
N SER A 689 -25.76 -29.13 -13.58
CA SER A 689 -26.79 -29.18 -14.62
C SER A 689 -28.16 -29.40 -13.98
N ASP A 690 -29.21 -28.93 -14.63
CA ASP A 690 -30.57 -28.91 -14.08
C ASP A 690 -31.07 -30.31 -13.71
N THR A 691 -30.76 -31.33 -14.54
CA THR A 691 -31.04 -32.74 -14.25
C THR A 691 -30.41 -33.23 -12.94
N LYS A 692 -29.24 -32.71 -12.55
CA LYS A 692 -28.59 -33.07 -11.29
C LYS A 692 -29.18 -32.33 -10.10
N VAL A 693 -29.68 -31.11 -10.30
CA VAL A 693 -30.38 -30.35 -9.27
C VAL A 693 -31.75 -30.98 -9.01
N GLN A 694 -32.47 -31.41 -10.06
CA GLN A 694 -33.69 -32.22 -9.96
C GLN A 694 -33.42 -33.57 -9.27
N GLN A 695 -32.43 -34.34 -9.72
CA GLN A 695 -32.03 -35.59 -9.06
C GLN A 695 -31.61 -35.39 -7.58
N PHE A 696 -31.08 -34.23 -7.22
CA PHE A 696 -30.78 -33.91 -5.83
C PHE A 696 -32.06 -33.57 -5.05
N ALA A 697 -32.97 -32.76 -5.61
CA ALA A 697 -34.25 -32.44 -4.98
C ALA A 697 -35.15 -33.69 -4.77
N GLU A 698 -35.15 -34.62 -5.73
CA GLU A 698 -35.88 -35.89 -5.67
C GLU A 698 -35.14 -36.98 -4.85
N GLY A 699 -33.84 -36.79 -4.62
CA GLY A 699 -32.94 -37.84 -4.15
C GLY A 699 -32.20 -37.56 -2.84
N ALA A 700 -32.37 -36.37 -2.24
CA ALA A 700 -31.68 -35.98 -1.00
C ALA A 700 -31.87 -37.04 0.12
N ASP A 701 -33.12 -37.43 0.37
CA ASP A 701 -33.49 -38.44 1.39
C ASP A 701 -32.88 -39.82 1.12
N LYS A 702 -32.64 -40.19 -0.15
CA LYS A 702 -32.00 -41.45 -0.54
C LYS A 702 -30.48 -41.40 -0.52
N LEU A 703 -29.88 -40.23 -0.79
CA LEU A 703 -28.43 -40.10 -0.80
C LEU A 703 -27.84 -40.18 0.61
N GLU A 704 -28.56 -39.68 1.62
CA GLU A 704 -28.12 -39.75 3.02
C GLU A 704 -28.17 -41.19 3.57
N SER A 705 -29.18 -41.99 3.19
CA SER A 705 -29.21 -43.42 3.55
C SER A 705 -28.14 -44.25 2.82
N ASP A 706 -27.95 -44.03 1.53
CA ASP A 706 -27.17 -44.93 0.67
C ASP A 706 -25.64 -44.70 0.77
N PHE A 707 -25.21 -43.54 1.28
CA PHE A 707 -23.80 -43.18 1.39
C PHE A 707 -23.30 -42.87 2.80
N LYS A 708 -24.10 -43.05 3.85
CA LYS A 708 -23.59 -43.00 5.23
C LYS A 708 -22.63 -44.17 5.52
N CYS A 709 -21.58 -43.92 6.29
CA CYS A 709 -20.70 -44.98 6.76
C CYS A 709 -21.46 -45.96 7.68
N THR A 710 -21.39 -47.26 7.36
CA THR A 710 -22.07 -48.33 8.12
C THR A 710 -21.28 -48.81 9.34
N TYR A 711 -20.10 -48.25 9.61
CA TYR A 711 -19.32 -48.58 10.80
C TYR A 711 -19.90 -47.87 12.02
N ASN A 712 -20.12 -48.63 13.11
CA ASN A 712 -20.73 -48.13 14.33
C ASN A 712 -19.94 -46.94 14.91
N GLY A 713 -20.63 -45.85 15.25
CA GLY A 713 -20.02 -44.61 15.74
C GLY A 713 -19.34 -43.74 14.67
N CYS A 714 -19.54 -43.99 13.37
CA CYS A 714 -19.01 -43.13 12.31
C CYS A 714 -20.10 -42.38 11.53
N ASP A 715 -20.19 -41.07 11.76
CA ASP A 715 -21.11 -40.17 11.04
C ASP A 715 -20.53 -39.61 9.72
N PHE A 716 -19.53 -40.28 9.12
CA PHE A 716 -19.01 -39.85 7.83
C PHE A 716 -20.03 -40.11 6.70
N VAL A 717 -20.46 -39.03 6.06
CA VAL A 717 -21.20 -39.04 4.80
C VAL A 717 -20.34 -38.29 3.76
N PRO A 718 -20.03 -38.88 2.59
CA PRO A 718 -19.30 -38.18 1.54
C PRO A 718 -20.17 -37.05 0.99
N SER A 719 -19.57 -35.92 0.62
CA SER A 719 -20.35 -34.83 0.01
C SER A 719 -21.13 -35.34 -1.21
N PRO A 720 -22.46 -35.07 -1.30
CA PRO A 720 -23.29 -35.50 -2.43
C PRO A 720 -22.80 -34.91 -3.77
N PHE A 721 -22.07 -33.80 -3.71
CA PHE A 721 -21.50 -33.10 -4.86
C PHE A 721 -20.09 -33.61 -5.25
N SER A 722 -19.57 -34.62 -4.56
CA SER A 722 -18.37 -35.34 -4.98
C SER A 722 -18.59 -35.96 -6.37
N LYS A 723 -17.57 -35.91 -7.23
CA LYS A 723 -17.61 -36.59 -8.54
C LYS A 723 -17.85 -38.10 -8.42
N ARG A 724 -17.58 -38.70 -7.25
CA ARG A 724 -17.77 -40.13 -6.94
C ARG A 724 -18.05 -40.33 -5.43
N PRO A 725 -19.26 -40.08 -4.91
CA PRO A 725 -19.54 -40.19 -3.47
C PRO A 725 -19.26 -41.62 -2.94
N ARG A 726 -19.66 -42.64 -3.70
CA ARG A 726 -19.33 -44.06 -3.42
C ARG A 726 -17.82 -44.32 -3.29
N TYR A 727 -17.00 -43.71 -4.14
CA TYR A 727 -15.54 -43.87 -4.06
C TYR A 727 -14.97 -43.18 -2.83
N VAL A 728 -15.47 -41.98 -2.49
CA VAL A 728 -15.05 -41.26 -1.28
C VAL A 728 -15.46 -42.02 -0.01
N LEU A 729 -16.65 -42.62 0.02
CA LEU A 729 -17.05 -43.52 1.12
C LEU A 729 -16.19 -44.77 1.19
N MET A 730 -15.92 -45.44 0.06
CA MET A 730 -15.05 -46.61 0.02
C MET A 730 -13.61 -46.27 0.45
N ASP A 731 -13.12 -45.09 0.10
CA ASP A 731 -11.80 -44.62 0.50
C ASP A 731 -11.74 -44.24 1.98
N HIS A 732 -12.78 -43.59 2.52
CA HIS A 732 -12.96 -43.38 3.96
C HIS A 732 -12.98 -44.71 4.72
N VAL A 733 -13.85 -45.65 4.33
CA VAL A 733 -13.92 -46.99 4.94
C VAL A 733 -12.58 -47.70 4.87
N ARG A 734 -11.89 -47.63 3.73
CA ARG A 734 -10.55 -48.23 3.55
C ARG A 734 -9.49 -47.58 4.44
N SER A 735 -9.48 -46.26 4.53
CA SER A 735 -8.39 -45.49 5.16
C SER A 735 -8.60 -45.22 6.65
N VAL A 736 -9.83 -45.34 7.17
CA VAL A 736 -10.21 -45.08 8.57
C VAL A 736 -10.66 -46.33 9.30
N HIS A 737 -11.40 -47.25 8.65
CA HIS A 737 -12.00 -48.41 9.33
C HIS A 737 -11.35 -49.76 8.98
N LYS A 738 -10.77 -49.90 7.79
CA LYS A 738 -10.01 -51.09 7.35
C LYS A 738 -8.50 -50.87 7.35
N PHE A 739 -8.04 -49.75 7.93
CA PHE A 739 -6.64 -49.49 8.14
C PHE A 739 -6.27 -49.87 9.57
N ASP A 740 -5.59 -51.00 9.75
CA ASP A 740 -5.07 -51.38 11.07
C ASP A 740 -4.06 -50.32 11.54
N PRO A 741 -4.25 -49.70 12.72
CA PRO A 741 -3.32 -48.70 13.22
C PRO A 741 -1.92 -49.29 13.40
N LYS A 742 -0.94 -48.71 12.71
CA LYS A 742 0.45 -49.20 12.69
C LYS A 742 1.38 -48.14 13.27
N ALA A 743 2.32 -48.59 14.10
CA ALA A 743 3.49 -47.80 14.47
C ALA A 743 4.40 -47.61 13.25
N CYS A 744 5.31 -46.65 13.31
CA CYS A 744 6.32 -46.51 12.26
C CYS A 744 7.27 -47.73 12.27
N PRO A 745 7.47 -48.44 11.14
CA PRO A 745 8.39 -49.58 11.05
C PRO A 745 9.87 -49.20 11.27
N HIS A 746 10.20 -47.91 11.16
CA HIS A 746 11.54 -47.37 11.42
C HIS A 746 11.73 -46.85 12.86
N GLY A 747 10.78 -47.11 13.77
CA GLY A 747 10.92 -46.76 15.19
C GLY A 747 10.76 -45.27 15.53
N CYS A 748 10.27 -44.43 14.61
CA CYS A 748 9.93 -43.04 14.93
C CYS A 748 8.72 -42.96 15.88
N ALA A 749 9.02 -42.85 17.17
CA ALA A 749 8.06 -42.87 18.28
C ALA A 749 7.19 -44.15 18.25
N PRO A 750 7.69 -45.30 18.76
CA PRO A 750 6.99 -46.59 18.64
C PRO A 750 5.59 -46.62 19.29
N GLU A 751 5.33 -45.72 20.24
CA GLU A 751 4.02 -45.56 20.90
C GLU A 751 3.01 -44.73 20.07
N THR A 752 3.46 -44.06 19.00
CA THR A 752 2.59 -43.30 18.10
C THR A 752 2.03 -44.20 16.99
N LEU A 753 0.83 -44.73 17.22
CA LEU A 753 0.06 -45.42 16.19
C LEU A 753 -0.56 -44.42 15.21
N TYR A 754 -0.38 -44.67 13.91
CA TYR A 754 -1.08 -43.93 12.86
C TYR A 754 -2.45 -44.57 12.63
N TYR A 755 -3.53 -43.89 12.98
CA TYR A 755 -4.89 -44.42 12.87
C TYR A 755 -5.53 -44.31 11.48
N THR A 756 -4.85 -43.70 10.50
CA THR A 756 -5.35 -43.64 9.11
C THR A 756 -4.25 -43.82 8.08
N ASP A 757 -4.57 -44.49 6.97
CA ASP A 757 -3.66 -44.78 5.86
C ASP A 757 -3.01 -43.51 5.30
N ALA A 758 -3.78 -42.43 5.17
CA ALA A 758 -3.29 -41.14 4.70
C ALA A 758 -2.25 -40.52 5.66
N LYS A 759 -2.47 -40.57 6.98
CA LYS A 759 -1.50 -40.06 7.97
C LYS A 759 -0.23 -40.92 7.99
N TYR A 760 -0.38 -42.25 7.91
CA TYR A 760 0.75 -43.18 7.86
C TYR A 760 1.62 -42.97 6.61
N LYS A 761 1.01 -42.92 5.42
CA LYS A 761 1.72 -42.63 4.15
C LYS A 761 2.36 -41.24 4.13
N TYR A 762 1.67 -40.24 4.67
CA TYR A 762 2.23 -38.89 4.81
C TYR A 762 3.48 -38.91 5.71
N HIS A 763 3.41 -39.57 6.87
CA HIS A 763 4.55 -39.74 7.76
C HIS A 763 5.72 -40.47 7.08
N LEU A 764 5.49 -41.63 6.46
CA LEU A 764 6.53 -42.36 5.73
C LEU A 764 7.18 -41.48 4.65
N ALA A 765 6.39 -40.75 3.86
CA ALA A 765 6.93 -39.88 2.81
C ALA A 765 7.73 -38.67 3.33
N HIS A 766 7.47 -38.18 4.55
CA HIS A 766 8.09 -36.95 5.09
C HIS A 766 9.17 -37.18 6.14
N ALA A 767 9.15 -38.32 6.83
CA ALA A 767 10.13 -38.72 7.85
C ALA A 767 11.02 -39.89 7.40
N HIS A 768 10.58 -40.68 6.41
CA HIS A 768 11.24 -41.93 5.97
C HIS A 768 11.41 -42.03 4.44
N SER A 769 11.34 -40.93 3.70
CA SER A 769 12.05 -40.88 2.41
C SER A 769 13.54 -41.01 2.68
N ASP A 770 14.30 -41.68 1.81
CA ASP A 770 15.77 -41.91 1.89
C ASP A 770 16.64 -40.64 2.11
N ARG A 771 16.00 -39.47 2.01
CA ARG A 771 16.52 -38.12 2.21
C ARG A 771 16.60 -37.67 3.68
N TRP A 772 15.91 -38.33 4.62
CA TRP A 772 15.84 -37.92 6.03
C TRP A 772 16.25 -39.07 6.99
N PRO A 773 16.89 -38.76 8.13
CA PRO A 773 17.20 -37.43 8.67
C PRO A 773 18.41 -36.78 7.98
N ALA A 774 18.44 -35.45 7.88
CA ALA A 774 19.50 -34.71 7.17
C ALA A 774 20.12 -33.60 8.01
N TRP A 775 21.43 -33.40 7.87
CA TRP A 775 22.14 -32.27 8.47
C TRP A 775 21.99 -31.02 7.63
N CYS A 776 22.08 -29.84 8.26
CA CYS A 776 22.17 -28.58 7.53
C CYS A 776 23.56 -28.46 6.88
N THR A 777 23.61 -28.40 5.56
CA THR A 777 24.87 -28.30 4.80
C THR A 777 25.35 -26.86 4.60
N TYR A 778 24.69 -25.88 5.23
CA TYR A 778 25.10 -24.48 5.16
C TYR A 778 26.49 -24.28 5.82
N PRO A 779 27.48 -23.65 5.15
CA PRO A 779 28.83 -23.51 5.67
C PRO A 779 28.89 -22.87 7.07
N GLY A 780 29.45 -23.61 8.04
CA GLY A 780 29.59 -23.16 9.43
C GLY A 780 28.34 -23.36 10.30
N CYS A 781 27.31 -24.07 9.83
CA CYS A 781 26.14 -24.39 10.64
C CYS A 781 26.39 -25.60 11.56
N ASN A 782 26.59 -25.35 12.86
CA ASN A 782 26.81 -26.38 13.88
C ASN A 782 25.51 -26.80 14.60
N HIS A 783 24.42 -27.04 13.87
CA HIS A 783 23.16 -27.47 14.49
C HIS A 783 23.34 -28.87 15.12
N PRO A 784 23.06 -29.07 16.43
CA PRO A 784 23.58 -30.22 17.19
C PRO A 784 22.89 -31.56 16.90
N ARG A 785 21.85 -31.58 16.07
CA ARG A 785 21.08 -32.77 15.69
C ARG A 785 20.65 -32.66 14.22
N PRO A 786 20.53 -33.78 13.47
CA PRO A 786 19.98 -33.75 12.13
C PRO A 786 18.47 -33.46 12.17
N PHE A 787 17.96 -32.88 11.11
CA PHE A 787 16.55 -32.55 10.92
C PHE A 787 15.79 -33.79 10.46
N ALA A 788 14.70 -34.12 11.14
CA ALA A 788 13.90 -35.32 10.85
C ALA A 788 12.93 -35.14 9.67
N THR A 789 12.70 -33.91 9.20
CA THR A 789 11.74 -33.61 8.13
C THR A 789 12.17 -32.41 7.30
N HIS A 790 11.69 -32.36 6.04
CA HIS A 790 11.87 -31.21 5.13
C HIS A 790 11.49 -29.89 5.79
N SER A 791 10.28 -29.79 6.36
CA SER A 791 9.78 -28.55 6.96
C SER A 791 10.65 -28.03 8.10
N SER A 792 11.24 -28.93 8.90
CA SER A 792 12.15 -28.52 9.99
C SER A 792 13.48 -27.96 9.49
N LEU A 793 14.08 -28.56 8.43
CA LEU A 793 15.26 -28.00 7.79
C LEU A 793 14.94 -26.69 7.04
N THR A 794 13.82 -26.61 6.32
CA THR A 794 13.37 -25.36 5.67
C THR A 794 13.21 -24.22 6.68
N HIS A 795 12.54 -24.48 7.81
CA HIS A 795 12.31 -23.46 8.84
C HIS A 795 13.62 -22.99 9.49
N HIS A 796 14.56 -23.90 9.72
CA HIS A 796 15.91 -23.57 10.17
C HIS A 796 16.68 -22.72 9.14
N LEU A 797 16.70 -23.13 7.86
CA LEU A 797 17.36 -22.36 6.79
C LEU A 797 16.77 -20.96 6.63
N LYS A 798 15.44 -20.80 6.74
CA LYS A 798 14.79 -19.47 6.72
C LYS A 798 15.10 -18.63 7.96
N ARG A 799 15.07 -19.20 9.17
CA ARG A 799 15.22 -18.41 10.42
C ARG A 799 16.67 -18.19 10.85
N THR A 800 17.53 -19.20 10.72
CA THR A 800 18.93 -19.14 11.18
C THR A 800 19.86 -18.58 10.11
N HIS A 801 19.56 -18.82 8.82
CA HIS A 801 20.43 -18.41 7.71
C HIS A 801 19.81 -17.38 6.77
N LEU A 802 18.55 -16.96 7.02
CA LEU A 802 17.82 -15.92 6.28
C LEU A 802 17.75 -16.15 4.75
N LEU A 803 17.76 -17.42 4.33
CA LEU A 803 17.79 -17.80 2.92
C LEU A 803 16.43 -17.63 2.23
N SER A 804 16.47 -17.27 0.94
CA SER A 804 15.29 -17.25 0.07
C SER A 804 14.83 -18.66 -0.31
N ASP A 805 13.60 -18.79 -0.81
CA ASP A 805 13.07 -20.07 -1.30
C ASP A 805 13.88 -20.65 -2.47
N GLU A 806 14.57 -19.82 -3.26
CA GLU A 806 15.50 -20.28 -4.31
C GLU A 806 16.82 -20.79 -3.71
N ASP A 807 17.44 -20.00 -2.81
CA ASP A 807 18.79 -20.27 -2.30
C ASP A 807 18.84 -21.47 -1.34
N MET A 808 17.76 -21.74 -0.61
CA MET A 808 17.65 -22.91 0.26
C MET A 808 17.82 -24.24 -0.48
N LEU A 809 17.43 -24.31 -1.76
CA LEU A 809 17.49 -25.56 -2.54
C LEU A 809 18.93 -26.05 -2.72
N LEU A 810 19.92 -25.17 -2.64
CA LEU A 810 21.36 -25.50 -2.67
C LEU A 810 21.84 -26.24 -1.42
N TYR A 811 21.15 -26.06 -0.30
CA TYR A 811 21.50 -26.64 1.02
C TYR A 811 20.54 -27.75 1.46
N MET A 812 19.60 -28.12 0.59
CA MET A 812 18.75 -29.28 0.80
C MET A 812 19.50 -30.54 0.34
N PRO A 813 19.38 -31.68 1.06
CA PRO A 813 19.91 -32.96 0.58
C PRO A 813 19.38 -33.28 -0.83
N PRO A 814 20.18 -33.92 -1.71
CA PRO A 814 19.75 -34.21 -3.07
C PRO A 814 18.48 -35.08 -3.09
N LEU A 815 17.66 -34.94 -4.14
CA LEU A 815 16.57 -35.88 -4.37
C LEU A 815 17.15 -37.21 -4.88
N PRO A 816 16.71 -38.37 -4.35
CA PRO A 816 17.16 -39.66 -4.86
C PRO A 816 16.80 -39.79 -6.35
N ALA A 817 17.67 -40.44 -7.12
CA ALA A 817 17.42 -40.65 -8.55
C ALA A 817 16.18 -41.54 -8.72
N THR A 818 15.19 -41.02 -9.44
CA THR A 818 13.92 -41.72 -9.66
C THR A 818 13.95 -42.44 -11.00
N ARG A 819 13.47 -43.70 -11.03
CA ARG A 819 13.18 -44.41 -12.28
C ARG A 819 12.05 -43.69 -13.03
N GLN A 820 12.41 -42.87 -14.00
CA GLN A 820 11.45 -42.24 -14.90
C GLN A 820 11.16 -43.20 -16.05
N TYR A 821 9.89 -43.33 -16.41
CA TYR A 821 9.48 -44.16 -17.54
C TYR A 821 9.94 -43.51 -18.84
N VAL A 822 10.72 -44.23 -19.64
CA VAL A 822 11.19 -43.75 -20.95
C VAL A 822 10.03 -43.78 -21.94
N GLU A 823 9.98 -42.85 -22.88
CA GLU A 823 9.00 -42.88 -23.96
C GLU A 823 9.32 -44.05 -24.92
N GLN A 824 8.40 -45.01 -25.03
CA GLN A 824 8.63 -46.25 -25.78
C GLN A 824 7.35 -46.78 -26.45
N THR A 825 7.52 -47.59 -27.49
CA THR A 825 6.43 -48.21 -28.27
C THR A 825 5.80 -49.40 -27.55
N CYS A 826 4.63 -49.85 -28.01
CA CYS A 826 4.04 -51.09 -27.56
C CYS A 826 4.84 -52.30 -28.03
N TRP A 827 5.11 -53.26 -27.14
CA TRP A 827 5.84 -54.49 -27.46
C TRP A 827 4.98 -55.57 -28.15
N MET A 828 3.68 -55.32 -28.29
CA MET A 828 2.76 -56.27 -28.93
C MET A 828 2.82 -56.12 -30.46
N ASN A 829 3.11 -57.23 -31.15
CA ASN A 829 3.29 -57.27 -32.62
C ASN A 829 2.16 -56.55 -33.36
N GLY A 830 2.54 -55.59 -34.22
CA GLY A 830 1.60 -54.79 -35.03
C GLY A 830 1.00 -53.58 -34.30
N CYS A 831 1.65 -53.04 -33.26
CA CYS A 831 1.15 -51.87 -32.54
C CYS A 831 2.18 -50.73 -32.34
N ASP A 832 2.19 -49.77 -33.26
CA ASP A 832 3.16 -48.68 -33.28
C ASP A 832 2.82 -47.50 -32.34
N ARG A 833 2.04 -47.75 -31.27
CA ARG A 833 1.66 -46.69 -30.32
C ARG A 833 2.76 -46.43 -29.31
N ILE A 834 3.12 -45.17 -29.15
CA ILE A 834 4.14 -44.67 -28.23
C ILE A 834 3.49 -44.22 -26.91
N PHE A 835 4.15 -44.48 -25.78
CA PHE A 835 3.69 -44.11 -24.44
C PHE A 835 4.77 -43.42 -23.62
N ASN A 836 4.43 -42.26 -23.07
CA ASN A 836 5.25 -41.48 -22.14
C ASN A 836 4.94 -41.76 -20.65
N SER A 837 4.15 -42.81 -20.35
CA SER A 837 3.81 -43.17 -18.96
C SER A 837 3.39 -44.64 -18.83
N LYS A 838 4.01 -45.36 -17.88
CA LYS A 838 3.66 -46.75 -17.47
C LYS A 838 2.15 -46.96 -17.30
N ASN A 839 1.46 -46.03 -16.64
CA ASN A 839 0.02 -46.14 -16.38
C ASN A 839 -0.86 -45.98 -17.64
N VAL A 840 -0.37 -45.30 -18.68
CA VAL A 840 -1.06 -45.18 -19.97
C VAL A 840 -0.78 -46.43 -20.81
N HIS A 841 0.45 -46.92 -20.80
CA HIS A 841 0.83 -48.15 -21.50
C HIS A 841 0.10 -49.39 -20.94
N ILE A 842 0.02 -49.59 -19.62
CA ILE A 842 -0.79 -50.66 -18.99
C ILE A 842 -2.26 -50.58 -19.44
N LYS A 843 -2.86 -49.38 -19.46
CA LYS A 843 -4.24 -49.19 -19.93
C LYS A 843 -4.40 -49.51 -21.41
N HIS A 844 -3.37 -49.25 -22.23
CA HIS A 844 -3.36 -49.62 -23.64
C HIS A 844 -3.30 -51.14 -23.82
N LEU A 845 -2.36 -51.84 -23.16
CA LEU A 845 -2.23 -53.31 -23.23
C LEU A 845 -3.57 -53.99 -22.91
N ARG A 846 -4.20 -53.59 -21.79
CA ARG A 846 -5.52 -54.12 -21.40
C ARG A 846 -6.65 -53.82 -22.39
N LYS A 847 -6.62 -52.68 -23.08
CA LYS A 847 -7.72 -52.24 -23.96
C LYS A 847 -7.56 -52.71 -25.42
N ALA A 848 -6.36 -52.63 -25.97
CA ALA A 848 -6.07 -52.95 -27.37
C ALA A 848 -5.69 -54.42 -27.56
N HIS A 849 -4.91 -54.97 -26.62
CA HIS A 849 -4.35 -56.33 -26.70
C HIS A 849 -5.07 -57.32 -25.80
N LYS A 850 -6.10 -56.87 -25.06
CA LYS A 850 -6.94 -57.65 -24.14
C LYS A 850 -6.19 -58.37 -23.02
N CYS A 851 -4.94 -57.99 -22.74
CA CYS A 851 -4.16 -58.54 -21.64
C CYS A 851 -4.89 -58.41 -20.30
N SER A 852 -4.73 -59.40 -19.43
CA SER A 852 -5.15 -59.28 -18.03
C SER A 852 -4.38 -58.15 -17.32
N LEU A 853 -4.84 -57.73 -16.13
CA LEU A 853 -4.11 -56.70 -15.38
C LEU A 853 -2.73 -57.23 -14.93
N GLU A 854 -2.67 -58.50 -14.53
CA GLU A 854 -1.43 -59.17 -14.11
C GLU A 854 -0.46 -59.32 -15.28
N GLU A 855 -0.91 -59.83 -16.43
CA GLU A 855 -0.12 -59.91 -17.67
C GLU A 855 0.42 -58.54 -18.10
N ALA A 856 -0.44 -57.51 -18.08
CA ALA A 856 -0.03 -56.16 -18.45
C ALA A 856 0.98 -55.57 -17.46
N HIS A 857 0.94 -55.95 -16.17
CA HIS A 857 1.94 -55.56 -15.19
C HIS A 857 3.26 -56.33 -15.36
N GLN A 858 3.20 -57.63 -15.64
CA GLN A 858 4.36 -58.48 -15.90
C GLN A 858 5.12 -58.04 -17.15
N LEU A 859 4.41 -57.82 -18.27
CA LEU A 859 5.01 -57.25 -19.50
C LEU A 859 5.68 -55.89 -19.24
N MET A 860 5.10 -55.09 -18.34
CA MET A 860 5.62 -53.78 -17.88
C MET A 860 6.69 -53.85 -16.78
N GLU A 861 7.13 -55.05 -16.41
CA GLU A 861 8.29 -55.29 -15.55
C GLU A 861 9.40 -55.99 -16.34
N GLU A 862 9.05 -56.85 -17.29
CA GLU A 862 9.98 -57.53 -18.20
C GLU A 862 10.54 -56.63 -19.30
N ASN A 863 9.72 -55.77 -19.93
CA ASN A 863 10.08 -55.06 -21.18
C ASN A 863 10.21 -53.53 -21.01
N ALA A 864 9.96 -53.01 -19.82
CA ALA A 864 9.85 -51.58 -19.57
C ALA A 864 11.21 -50.90 -19.37
N GLU A 865 11.60 -50.03 -20.30
CA GLU A 865 12.76 -49.17 -20.14
C GLU A 865 12.48 -48.04 -19.14
N PHE A 866 13.37 -47.88 -18.17
CA PHE A 866 13.37 -46.78 -17.20
C PHE A 866 14.74 -46.11 -17.18
N GLU A 867 14.74 -44.78 -17.27
CA GLU A 867 15.95 -43.98 -17.08
C GLU A 867 16.07 -43.57 -15.61
N MET A 868 17.28 -43.65 -15.05
CA MET A 868 17.58 -43.17 -13.70
C MET A 868 17.82 -41.65 -13.73
N ILE A 869 16.74 -40.89 -13.80
CA ILE A 869 16.83 -39.42 -13.79
C ILE A 869 17.08 -38.96 -12.35
N THR A 870 18.27 -38.40 -12.13
CA THR A 870 18.56 -37.59 -10.93
C THR A 870 17.88 -36.24 -11.12
N PRO A 871 16.92 -35.82 -10.27
CA PRO A 871 16.22 -34.56 -10.47
C PRO A 871 17.19 -33.38 -10.34
N THR A 872 17.64 -32.85 -11.47
CA THR A 872 18.45 -31.63 -11.52
C THR A 872 17.57 -30.46 -11.12
N VAL A 873 17.76 -29.97 -9.89
CA VAL A 873 17.21 -28.69 -9.49
C VAL A 873 17.72 -27.66 -10.49
N ALA A 874 16.82 -27.07 -11.26
CA ALA A 874 17.14 -26.12 -12.33
C ALA A 874 17.58 -24.76 -11.73
N VAL A 875 18.77 -24.76 -11.12
CA VAL A 875 19.44 -23.55 -10.64
C VAL A 875 19.77 -22.71 -11.88
N ARG A 876 18.97 -21.67 -12.13
CA ARG A 876 19.35 -20.60 -13.07
C ARG A 876 20.71 -20.07 -12.63
N SER A 877 21.72 -20.25 -13.47
CA SER A 877 23.10 -19.93 -13.15
C SER A 877 23.32 -18.42 -12.96
N LYS A 878 23.11 -17.94 -11.73
CA LYS A 878 23.68 -16.68 -11.27
C LYS A 878 25.20 -16.87 -11.13
N ARG A 879 25.97 -15.82 -11.46
CA ARG A 879 27.46 -15.83 -11.44
C ARG A 879 28.00 -16.43 -10.13
N PRO A 880 29.07 -17.23 -10.16
CA PRO A 880 29.69 -17.74 -8.93
C PRO A 880 30.15 -16.59 -8.04
N VAL A 881 29.75 -16.63 -6.78
CA VAL A 881 30.19 -15.70 -5.73
C VAL A 881 31.69 -15.88 -5.54
N THR A 882 32.47 -14.81 -5.65
CA THR A 882 33.92 -14.89 -5.60
C THR A 882 34.43 -14.84 -4.16
N THR A 883 35.66 -15.31 -3.92
CA THR A 883 36.31 -15.19 -2.60
C THR A 883 36.44 -13.73 -2.13
N LYS A 884 36.43 -12.75 -3.04
CA LYS A 884 36.36 -11.32 -2.69
C LYS A 884 35.04 -10.90 -2.04
N ASP A 885 33.93 -11.53 -2.42
CA ASP A 885 32.60 -11.21 -1.88
C ASP A 885 32.47 -11.71 -0.44
N LEU A 886 32.97 -12.92 -0.15
CA LEU A 886 33.08 -13.47 1.20
C LEU A 886 34.03 -12.65 2.11
N GLN A 887 35.12 -12.12 1.56
CA GLN A 887 36.00 -11.20 2.31
C GLN A 887 35.32 -9.86 2.60
N LYS A 888 34.45 -9.37 1.72
CA LYS A 888 33.68 -8.14 1.94
C LYS A 888 32.70 -8.28 3.12
N VAL A 889 32.05 -9.42 3.25
CA VAL A 889 31.17 -9.74 4.39
C VAL A 889 31.95 -9.88 5.70
N LYS A 890 33.14 -10.51 5.69
CA LYS A 890 33.99 -10.56 6.90
C LYS A 890 34.47 -9.18 7.33
N LYS A 891 34.87 -8.30 6.40
CA LYS A 891 35.37 -6.96 6.72
C LYS A 891 34.30 -6.02 7.29
N ALA A 892 33.03 -6.24 6.93
CA ALA A 892 31.89 -5.52 7.51
C ALA A 892 31.53 -5.96 8.93
N ARG A 893 32.00 -7.13 9.38
CA ARG A 893 31.71 -7.70 10.71
C ARG A 893 32.76 -7.37 11.78
N THR A 894 33.92 -6.87 11.37
CA THR A 894 35.01 -6.42 12.26
C THR A 894 35.00 -4.91 12.53
N SER A 895 34.08 -4.16 11.93
CA SER A 895 33.99 -2.69 12.05
C SER A 895 32.83 -2.19 12.91
N SER A 896 32.21 -3.08 13.70
CA SER A 896 31.03 -2.76 14.55
C SER A 896 31.26 -3.05 16.04
N THR A 897 32.52 -3.07 16.48
CA THR A 897 32.92 -3.21 17.88
C THR A 897 34.08 -2.25 18.19
N SER A 898 33.85 -0.96 18.03
CA SER A 898 34.73 0.12 18.53
C SER A 898 34.02 1.49 18.55
N THR A 899 32.97 1.61 19.37
CA THR A 899 32.45 2.85 19.99
C THR A 899 31.41 2.43 21.02
#